data_AF-A0A316PSH9-F1
#
_entry.id   AF-A0A316PSH9-F1
#
_cell.length_a   1.000
_cell.length_b   1.000
_cell.length_c   1.000
_cell.angle_alpha   90.00
_cell.angle_beta   90.00
_cell.angle_gamma   90.00
#
_symmetry.space_group_name_H-M   'P 1'
#
loop_
_entity.id
_entity.type
_entity.pdbx_description
1 polymer ?
#
loop_
_entity_poly.entity_id
_entity_poly.type
_entity_poly.pdbx_seq_one_letter_code
_entity_poly.pdbx_strand_id
1 'polypeptide(L)'
;METRRGERQRYRGRGLLIALLLLTTGVCALLGGEGGGASRVLWCFCSLFQVPLLFFALGGWSRERAPTVGQAGRLGAGFALLCGAEKALLFWAGALGGAGPEFDLLPAADASWIFLALALCLPLGTWLDRFSRRGLILACAGLAGCAGGCWAAQGEFFGLGRFLAFFPLFLLGRWTDWMALSRLLKRRWVQLLSAALLAAALVLCGLAAGPLYQMRGLFLGDGAVSGLWGGLLRAAQYAVALVLGGGILVLLPRRRTPLLSAVGERWVSVWLWMGPLSVLLTETALLPEGGAVRVLSAIAAWGLIAALAGNRWGARSAEALLALPGRLTEERSSELSRDANGLYWQAFCAVFLILVTGFSGYFIANGYSMVWKPDGQNLYLTIMYYTRNYVVQAVKTLLSTGQLVLPQWDFAIGQGSSVLTVFHFNPLFLPAIFTPYRWMEAVYGAVTVLQIPLAGLAFTAYCRSIEKREPLPVLVGAVVYAFSGFVIFTAAKHIYFITFLVIYLPLILAGCERWLRKRKWGLFVGMIFLAMTGGYYYAFINTLLMAIYLLIREICLYRTQVKRILTDLLQLVGLYLWGLALAMAAFLPTVLDFLSSSRSDVAESAFTLFYPTEHYLRMFLCMVGSSPSGTYWVRLGLAGVVFAAAVLLFLRWRERQLAPLRAGALVLFACLCVPLMGKIFNGFGYVTNRWCYGFAFCMALIVVCLLPRLVELRAWEQVALAVLTGGYIAAVVLLERSRGDVEWGAMALLALVTGAVILASHWKNKAVGQGLVAVITVAAVLFNLSQFYDPAHSDALERYVPAGDVKKAVSASAEQVAANLEGDGFYRTEVEANRSNRFCLTGGYGTISYWSVLNGDLVDYYLDFDLNTVRQSYAVWGLDQRASLCALGSVRYFVGKSLTDGGEPSNLQPYGFQPVGQKRNMTIYENQYALPAGYTYTSYQTRSDYEKLSPLERQQAILQGVVVEDADAGRVSQVLSREEPRLTAQDIPWTVRKTENAEIEDNTVRVKQSSGSITLRFDGAADAETYVYWDNLTMDGQEKKEATVRVSGNSVTKKGVVYQEDSLYHFRRDGMTYNLGYSETGVRSCKITFTEAGTYHFDDLQVVCLPMADYVEDVTALGEAALEDVTETGGALTGSIRLEEPRLLALSIPYRDSWTVTVDGEPAETLKINGMYTGVLLEAGDHVVAAAYQIPGLKAGGMVSGVALVCTGGVLAAGAVRRRRSGGKPGKGKKQGSREK
;
A
#
# COMPACT_ATOMS: atom_id res chain seq x y z
N MET A 1 60.25 13.64 7.94
CA MET A 1 59.00 14.43 7.93
C MET A 1 58.90 15.43 6.76
N GLU A 2 59.99 15.71 6.02
CA GLU A 2 59.95 16.64 4.86
C GLU A 2 59.49 16.00 3.54
N THR A 3 59.65 14.69 3.34
CA THR A 3 59.11 13.96 2.19
C THR A 3 57.57 13.91 2.16
N ARG A 4 56.91 13.90 3.33
CA ARG A 4 55.44 14.01 3.44
C ARG A 4 54.90 15.43 3.22
N ARG A 5 55.72 16.47 3.39
CA ARG A 5 55.33 17.88 3.06
C ARG A 5 55.48 18.17 1.58
N GLY A 6 56.46 17.56 0.89
CA GLY A 6 56.60 17.61 -0.57
C GLY A 6 55.50 16.84 -1.31
N GLU A 7 55.03 15.70 -0.80
CA GLU A 7 53.92 14.96 -1.42
C GLU A 7 52.55 15.64 -1.24
N ARG A 8 52.35 16.41 -0.16
CA ARG A 8 51.14 17.24 0.04
C ARG A 8 51.11 18.51 -0.82
N GLN A 9 52.21 18.87 -1.51
CA GLN A 9 52.24 19.96 -2.48
C GLN A 9 51.82 19.54 -3.90
N ARG A 10 51.29 18.32 -4.09
CA ARG A 10 50.72 17.87 -5.37
C ARG A 10 49.44 18.67 -5.74
N TYR A 11 49.60 19.56 -6.72
CA TYR A 11 48.60 20.14 -7.64
C TYR A 11 47.44 20.98 -7.04
N ARG A 12 47.78 22.17 -6.54
CA ARG A 12 46.84 23.20 -6.03
C ARG A 12 45.78 23.74 -7.01
N GLY A 13 45.83 23.40 -8.31
CA GLY A 13 44.90 23.92 -9.33
C GLY A 13 43.79 22.97 -9.78
N ARG A 14 43.88 21.65 -9.50
CA ARG A 14 42.87 20.69 -10.00
C ARG A 14 41.52 20.80 -9.31
N GLY A 15 41.50 20.98 -7.99
CA GLY A 15 40.25 21.22 -7.25
C GLY A 15 39.58 22.51 -7.71
N LEU A 16 40.36 23.56 -7.99
CA LEU A 16 39.83 24.80 -8.56
C LEU A 16 39.25 24.60 -9.97
N LEU A 17 39.92 23.82 -10.83
CA LEU A 17 39.43 23.48 -12.17
C LEU A 17 38.09 22.75 -12.10
N ILE A 18 37.99 21.70 -11.28
CA ILE A 18 36.76 20.93 -11.13
C ILE A 18 35.64 21.82 -10.59
N ALA A 19 35.91 22.67 -9.59
CA ALA A 19 34.91 23.59 -9.04
C ALA A 19 34.39 24.60 -10.07
N LEU A 20 35.26 25.16 -10.90
CA LEU A 20 34.85 26.07 -11.98
C LEU A 20 33.97 25.36 -13.01
N LEU A 21 34.34 24.14 -13.38
CA LEU A 21 33.55 23.33 -14.33
C LEU A 21 32.17 22.96 -13.75
N LEU A 22 32.10 22.63 -12.45
CA LEU A 22 30.83 22.38 -11.76
C LEU A 22 29.93 23.61 -11.73
N LEU A 23 30.49 24.77 -11.38
CA LEU A 23 29.76 26.04 -11.34
C LEU A 23 29.20 26.40 -12.71
N THR A 24 29.99 26.28 -13.77
CA THR A 24 29.49 26.55 -15.14
C THR A 24 28.44 25.54 -15.57
N THR A 25 28.57 24.26 -15.16
CA THR A 25 27.56 23.23 -15.44
C THR A 25 26.23 23.55 -14.77
N GLY A 26 26.27 23.91 -13.50
CA GLY A 26 25.11 24.29 -12.72
C GLY A 26 24.38 25.52 -13.26
N VAL A 27 25.15 26.55 -13.64
CA VAL A 27 24.60 27.76 -14.25
C VAL A 27 23.98 27.46 -15.61
N CYS A 28 24.62 26.65 -16.45
CA CYS A 28 24.04 26.21 -17.72
C CYS A 28 22.75 25.39 -17.52
N ALA A 29 22.67 24.58 -16.45
CA ALA A 29 21.49 23.79 -16.11
C ALA A 29 20.30 24.68 -15.67
N LEU A 30 20.51 25.65 -14.76
CA LEU A 30 19.46 26.57 -14.30
C LEU A 30 18.96 27.53 -15.38
N LEU A 31 19.81 27.87 -16.36
CA LEU A 31 19.46 28.79 -17.43
C LEU A 31 18.61 28.14 -18.53
N GLY A 32 18.62 26.81 -18.67
CA GLY A 32 17.81 26.04 -19.63
C GLY A 32 17.99 26.39 -21.11
N GLY A 33 18.82 27.39 -21.44
CA GLY A 33 18.94 27.97 -22.78
C GLY A 33 17.72 28.77 -23.27
N GLU A 34 16.66 28.87 -22.47
CA GLU A 34 15.40 29.55 -22.83
C GLU A 34 15.38 31.06 -22.50
N GLY A 35 16.47 31.61 -21.95
CA GLY A 35 16.60 33.06 -21.75
C GLY A 35 16.95 33.82 -23.03
N GLY A 36 16.85 35.16 -22.97
CA GLY A 36 17.28 36.07 -24.04
C GLY A 36 18.76 35.91 -24.46
N GLY A 37 19.20 36.66 -25.47
CA GLY A 37 20.46 36.43 -26.21
C GLY A 37 21.71 36.16 -25.37
N ALA A 38 21.91 36.89 -24.26
CA ALA A 38 23.08 36.71 -23.38
C ALA A 38 23.18 35.31 -22.73
N SER A 39 22.03 34.69 -22.41
CA SER A 39 22.01 33.35 -21.79
C SER A 39 22.41 32.25 -22.78
N ARG A 40 21.99 32.35 -24.05
CA ARG A 40 22.36 31.41 -25.12
C ARG A 40 23.84 31.48 -25.45
N VAL A 41 24.41 32.69 -25.52
CA VAL A 41 25.85 32.91 -25.77
C VAL A 41 26.69 32.24 -24.69
N LEU A 42 26.34 32.48 -23.42
CA LEU A 42 27.05 31.88 -22.28
C LEU A 42 26.93 30.35 -22.29
N TRP A 43 25.74 29.83 -22.57
CA TRP A 43 25.49 28.40 -22.64
C TRP A 43 26.32 27.71 -23.75
N CYS A 44 26.33 28.28 -24.96
CA CYS A 44 27.11 27.76 -26.08
C CYS A 44 28.61 27.80 -25.78
N PHE A 45 29.11 28.93 -25.27
CA PHE A 45 30.53 29.09 -24.94
C PHE A 45 31.00 28.06 -23.92
N CYS A 46 30.28 27.88 -22.81
CA CYS A 46 30.63 26.90 -21.78
C CYS A 46 30.59 25.46 -22.31
N SER A 47 29.60 25.11 -23.15
CA SER A 47 29.41 23.75 -23.66
C SER A 47 30.54 23.28 -24.60
N LEU A 48 31.29 24.19 -25.24
CA LEU A 48 32.38 23.84 -26.15
C LEU A 48 33.55 23.10 -25.48
N PHE A 49 33.77 23.31 -24.19
CA PHE A 49 34.93 22.73 -23.47
C PHE A 49 34.56 22.08 -22.15
N GLN A 50 33.42 22.40 -21.52
CA GLN A 50 33.14 22.07 -20.13
C GLN A 50 33.10 20.55 -19.84
N VAL A 51 32.22 19.81 -20.50
CA VAL A 51 32.08 18.34 -20.31
C VAL A 51 33.33 17.58 -20.77
N PRO A 52 33.91 17.88 -21.95
CA PRO A 52 35.21 17.34 -22.37
C PRO A 52 36.34 17.53 -21.34
N LEU A 53 36.49 18.75 -20.82
CA LEU A 53 37.53 19.11 -19.86
C LEU A 53 37.27 18.50 -18.47
N LEU A 54 36.01 18.33 -18.10
CA LEU A 54 35.61 17.62 -16.89
C LEU A 54 36.05 16.14 -16.96
N PHE A 55 35.79 15.44 -18.06
CA PHE A 55 36.22 14.05 -18.23
C PHE A 55 37.75 13.91 -18.26
N PHE A 56 38.45 14.85 -18.88
CA PHE A 56 39.92 14.93 -18.82
C PHE A 56 40.42 15.10 -17.38
N ALA A 57 39.83 16.00 -16.60
CA ALA A 57 40.18 16.22 -15.19
C ALA A 57 39.86 14.98 -14.33
N LEU A 58 38.72 14.32 -14.55
CA LEU A 58 38.30 13.11 -13.86
C LEU A 58 39.18 11.90 -14.21
N GLY A 59 39.67 11.81 -15.44
CA GLY A 59 40.68 10.83 -15.86
C GLY A 59 41.95 10.92 -15.01
N GLY A 60 42.48 12.13 -14.83
CA GLY A 60 43.63 12.39 -13.96
C GLY A 60 43.35 12.08 -12.48
N TRP A 61 42.17 12.45 -11.98
CA TRP A 61 41.71 12.14 -10.63
C TRP A 61 41.59 10.63 -10.37
N SER A 62 41.12 9.87 -11.36
CA SER A 62 40.89 8.42 -11.25
C SER A 62 42.18 7.61 -11.07
N ARG A 63 43.28 8.04 -11.69
CA ARG A 63 44.58 7.35 -11.64
C ARG A 63 45.17 7.28 -10.23
N GLU A 64 44.93 8.32 -9.44
CA GLU A 64 45.48 8.44 -8.08
C GLU A 64 44.66 7.66 -7.05
N ARG A 65 43.35 7.47 -7.28
CA ARG A 65 42.42 6.84 -6.31
C ARG A 65 42.12 5.38 -6.59
N ALA A 66 42.25 4.94 -7.84
CA ALA A 66 42.03 3.55 -8.23
C ALA A 66 43.21 3.05 -9.09
N PRO A 67 44.35 2.67 -8.47
CA PRO A 67 45.49 2.12 -9.20
C PRO A 67 45.30 0.65 -9.62
N THR A 68 44.40 -0.09 -8.97
CA THR A 68 44.13 -1.51 -9.28
C THR A 68 42.72 -1.73 -9.81
N VAL A 69 42.55 -2.73 -10.68
CA VAL A 69 41.23 -3.10 -11.23
C VAL A 69 40.21 -3.44 -10.13
N GLY A 70 40.64 -4.09 -9.05
CA GLY A 70 39.75 -4.38 -7.92
C GLY A 70 39.30 -3.15 -7.13
N GLN A 71 40.16 -2.14 -6.96
CA GLN A 71 39.76 -0.86 -6.37
C GLN A 71 38.86 -0.05 -7.32
N ALA A 72 39.17 -0.09 -8.62
CA ALA A 72 38.38 0.56 -9.66
C ALA A 72 36.98 -0.03 -9.77
N GLY A 73 36.83 -1.36 -9.71
CA GLY A 73 35.54 -2.04 -9.68
C GLY A 73 34.68 -1.63 -8.49
N ARG A 74 35.26 -1.55 -7.30
CA ARG A 74 34.55 -1.14 -6.07
C ARG A 74 34.13 0.32 -6.09
N LEU A 75 35.00 1.19 -6.60
CA LEU A 75 34.69 2.61 -6.79
C LEU A 75 33.62 2.80 -7.88
N GLY A 76 33.69 2.02 -8.96
CA GLY A 76 32.69 2.02 -10.04
C GLY A 76 31.31 1.58 -9.55
N ALA A 77 31.23 0.53 -8.74
CA ALA A 77 29.98 0.14 -8.08
C ALA A 77 29.43 1.25 -7.15
N GLY A 78 30.30 2.02 -6.50
CA GLY A 78 29.89 3.15 -5.65
C GLY A 78 29.26 4.27 -6.48
N PHE A 79 29.80 4.52 -7.68
CA PHE A 79 29.20 5.44 -8.64
C PHE A 79 27.88 4.93 -9.20
N ALA A 80 27.73 3.63 -9.45
CA ALA A 80 26.43 3.07 -9.85
C ALA A 80 25.35 3.29 -8.78
N LEU A 81 25.69 3.12 -7.50
CA LEU A 81 24.78 3.45 -6.38
C LEU A 81 24.45 4.93 -6.29
N LEU A 82 25.44 5.81 -6.51
CA LEU A 82 25.20 7.26 -6.56
C LEU A 82 24.28 7.63 -7.71
N CYS A 83 24.42 7.00 -8.88
CA CYS A 83 23.53 7.18 -10.02
C CYS A 83 22.07 6.87 -9.63
N GLY A 84 21.82 5.68 -9.07
CA GLY A 84 20.48 5.31 -8.63
C GLY A 84 19.93 6.20 -7.51
N ALA A 85 20.76 6.61 -6.56
CA ALA A 85 20.36 7.53 -5.49
C ALA A 85 20.03 8.93 -6.02
N GLU A 86 20.83 9.47 -6.94
CA GLU A 86 20.56 10.76 -7.59
C GLU A 86 19.26 10.71 -8.38
N LYS A 87 19.01 9.62 -9.12
CA LYS A 87 17.76 9.39 -9.84
C LYS A 87 16.55 9.40 -8.91
N ALA A 88 16.65 8.69 -7.79
CA ALA A 88 15.57 8.70 -6.81
C ALA A 88 15.33 10.09 -6.24
N LEU A 89 16.40 10.85 -5.94
CA LEU A 89 16.29 12.23 -5.46
C LEU A 89 15.71 13.17 -6.52
N LEU A 90 16.09 13.02 -7.78
CA LEU A 90 15.55 13.78 -8.92
C LEU A 90 14.05 13.53 -9.10
N PHE A 91 13.64 12.26 -9.04
CA PHE A 91 12.23 11.89 -9.09
C PHE A 91 11.43 12.55 -7.96
N TRP A 92 11.89 12.44 -6.70
CA TRP A 92 11.17 13.03 -5.57
C TRP A 92 11.19 14.56 -5.60
N ALA A 93 12.27 15.18 -6.09
CA ALA A 93 12.34 16.62 -6.33
C ALA A 93 11.30 17.08 -7.34
N GLY A 94 11.16 16.37 -8.48
CA GLY A 94 10.15 16.66 -9.49
C GLY A 94 8.73 16.45 -8.97
N ALA A 95 8.48 15.31 -8.30
CA ALA A 95 7.18 14.99 -7.70
C ALA A 95 6.73 16.04 -6.67
N LEU A 96 7.66 16.53 -5.83
CA LEU A 96 7.39 17.62 -4.88
C LEU A 96 7.15 18.97 -5.56
N GLY A 97 7.78 19.20 -6.72
CA GLY A 97 7.53 20.36 -7.57
C GLY A 97 6.19 20.32 -8.30
N GLY A 98 5.45 19.21 -8.23
CA GLY A 98 4.17 19.02 -8.93
C GLY A 98 4.30 18.42 -10.33
N ALA A 99 5.52 18.06 -10.76
CA ALA A 99 5.71 17.30 -11.98
C ALA A 99 5.33 15.82 -11.76
N GLY A 100 4.96 15.11 -12.82
CA GLY A 100 4.81 13.65 -12.84
C GLY A 100 6.03 12.97 -13.49
N PRO A 101 7.22 13.01 -12.87
CA PRO A 101 8.42 12.49 -13.51
C PRO A 101 8.37 10.96 -13.63
N GLU A 102 8.84 10.43 -14.75
CA GLU A 102 9.08 8.99 -14.87
C GLU A 102 10.34 8.58 -14.10
N PHE A 103 10.28 7.43 -13.41
CA PHE A 103 11.44 6.87 -12.75
C PHE A 103 12.14 5.86 -13.66
N ASP A 104 13.21 6.31 -14.30
CA ASP A 104 14.12 5.46 -15.06
C ASP A 104 15.52 5.46 -14.43
N LEU A 105 16.10 4.27 -14.26
CA LEU A 105 17.44 4.07 -13.72
C LEU A 105 18.55 4.25 -14.78
N LEU A 106 18.23 4.17 -16.08
CA LEU A 106 19.19 4.18 -17.17
C LEU A 106 18.93 5.36 -18.15
N PRO A 107 19.29 6.60 -17.76
CA PRO A 107 18.92 7.79 -18.51
C PRO A 107 19.56 7.89 -19.89
N ALA A 108 18.83 8.53 -20.80
CA ALA A 108 19.39 9.14 -22.00
C ALA A 108 20.14 10.45 -21.69
N ALA A 109 19.64 11.34 -20.80
CA ALA A 109 20.12 12.73 -20.76
C ALA A 109 20.28 13.51 -19.41
N ASP A 110 19.79 13.04 -18.26
CA ASP A 110 19.82 13.81 -17.00
C ASP A 110 21.15 13.75 -16.22
N ALA A 111 21.30 14.59 -15.19
CA ALA A 111 22.54 14.80 -14.42
C ALA A 111 23.22 13.50 -13.91
N SER A 112 22.48 12.43 -13.64
CA SER A 112 23.03 11.20 -13.08
C SER A 112 23.93 10.42 -14.06
N TRP A 113 23.87 10.74 -15.36
CA TRP A 113 24.67 10.11 -16.42
C TRP A 113 26.18 10.07 -16.13
N ILE A 114 26.73 11.08 -15.44
CA ILE A 114 28.16 11.13 -15.13
C ILE A 114 28.58 9.99 -14.20
N PHE A 115 27.71 9.62 -13.27
CA PHE A 115 27.97 8.55 -12.31
C PHE A 115 27.91 7.19 -13.02
N LEU A 116 26.96 6.99 -13.93
CA LEU A 116 26.93 5.81 -14.80
C LEU A 116 28.18 5.72 -15.68
N ALA A 117 28.57 6.83 -16.32
CA ALA A 117 29.77 6.87 -17.15
C ALA A 117 31.03 6.54 -16.33
N LEU A 118 31.17 7.08 -15.11
CA LEU A 118 32.30 6.75 -14.24
C LEU A 118 32.27 5.30 -13.75
N ALA A 119 31.08 4.74 -13.48
CA ALA A 119 30.93 3.34 -13.12
C ALA A 119 31.53 2.39 -14.19
N LEU A 120 31.47 2.79 -15.47
CA LEU A 120 32.04 2.07 -16.61
C LEU A 120 33.50 2.46 -16.91
N CYS A 121 33.81 3.75 -16.95
CA CYS A 121 35.13 4.30 -17.29
C CYS A 121 36.23 3.84 -16.33
N LEU A 122 35.92 3.73 -15.03
CA LEU A 122 36.90 3.40 -14.00
C LEU A 122 37.46 1.98 -14.15
N PRO A 123 36.64 0.91 -14.12
CA PRO A 123 37.15 -0.45 -14.31
C PRO A 123 37.82 -0.63 -15.68
N LEU A 124 37.22 -0.10 -16.74
CA LEU A 124 37.75 -0.26 -18.10
C LEU A 124 39.08 0.47 -18.29
N GLY A 125 39.17 1.74 -17.89
CA GLY A 125 40.39 2.55 -18.01
C GLY A 125 41.54 1.98 -17.18
N THR A 126 41.26 1.43 -16.00
CA THR A 126 42.27 0.79 -15.15
C THR A 126 42.70 -0.58 -15.66
N TRP A 127 41.81 -1.31 -16.32
CA TRP A 127 42.16 -2.54 -17.02
C TRP A 127 43.05 -2.26 -18.24
N LEU A 128 42.73 -1.20 -19.00
CA LEU A 128 43.53 -0.76 -20.16
C LEU A 128 44.94 -0.28 -19.80
N ASP A 129 45.19 0.15 -18.56
CA ASP A 129 46.53 0.54 -18.09
C ASP A 129 47.57 -0.59 -18.19
N ARG A 130 47.12 -1.86 -18.31
CA ARG A 130 47.98 -3.05 -18.44
C ARG A 130 48.65 -3.17 -19.81
N PHE A 131 48.14 -2.47 -20.83
CA PHE A 131 48.66 -2.55 -22.19
C PHE A 131 49.67 -1.44 -22.47
N SER A 132 50.75 -1.76 -23.19
CA SER A 132 51.86 -0.85 -23.47
C SER A 132 51.57 0.14 -24.61
N ARG A 133 50.71 -0.22 -25.59
CA ARG A 133 50.41 0.59 -26.79
C ARG A 133 49.32 1.65 -26.55
N ARG A 134 49.54 2.57 -25.61
CA ARG A 134 48.56 3.60 -25.22
C ARG A 134 48.08 4.50 -26.35
N GLY A 135 48.96 4.88 -27.29
CA GLY A 135 48.60 5.72 -28.44
C GLY A 135 47.60 5.06 -29.38
N LEU A 136 47.77 3.76 -29.65
CA LEU A 136 46.85 2.97 -30.48
C LEU A 136 45.48 2.84 -29.80
N ILE A 137 45.46 2.57 -28.50
CA ILE A 137 44.21 2.46 -27.72
C ILE A 137 43.44 3.79 -27.73
N LEU A 138 44.15 4.91 -27.56
CA LEU A 138 43.54 6.24 -27.62
C LEU A 138 42.98 6.55 -29.02
N ALA A 139 43.69 6.16 -30.09
CA ALA A 139 43.21 6.31 -31.47
C ALA A 139 41.97 5.44 -31.73
N CYS A 140 41.97 4.17 -31.29
CA CYS A 140 40.79 3.29 -31.39
C CYS A 140 39.60 3.83 -30.60
N ALA A 141 39.81 4.35 -29.38
CA ALA A 141 38.74 4.98 -28.59
C ALA A 141 38.21 6.25 -29.28
N GLY A 142 39.09 7.08 -29.85
CA GLY A 142 38.70 8.27 -30.62
C GLY A 142 37.87 7.90 -31.85
N LEU A 143 38.27 6.88 -32.60
CA LEU A 143 37.51 6.34 -33.74
C LEU A 143 36.15 5.78 -33.29
N ALA A 144 36.09 5.07 -32.16
CA ALA A 144 34.83 4.58 -31.60
C ALA A 144 33.87 5.73 -31.22
N GLY A 145 34.39 6.84 -30.67
CA GLY A 145 33.60 8.03 -30.40
C GLY A 145 33.11 8.73 -31.67
N CYS A 146 33.93 8.81 -32.72
CA CYS A 146 33.51 9.32 -34.03
C CYS A 146 32.48 8.41 -34.71
N ALA A 147 32.67 7.09 -34.63
CA ALA A 147 31.72 6.09 -35.14
C ALA A 147 30.37 6.16 -34.40
N GLY A 148 30.41 6.34 -33.07
CA GLY A 148 29.23 6.68 -32.28
C GLY A 148 28.54 7.91 -32.86
N GLY A 149 29.28 8.98 -33.13
CA GLY A 149 28.78 10.21 -33.79
C GLY A 149 28.03 9.98 -35.11
N CYS A 150 28.28 8.89 -35.84
CA CYS A 150 27.55 8.55 -37.07
C CYS A 150 26.18 7.89 -36.82
N TRP A 151 25.94 7.38 -35.61
CA TRP A 151 24.73 6.66 -35.22
C TRP A 151 23.75 7.59 -34.48
N ALA A 152 22.64 7.94 -35.13
CA ALA A 152 21.66 8.89 -34.58
C ALA A 152 20.95 8.37 -33.31
N ALA A 153 20.60 7.08 -33.26
CA ALA A 153 19.90 6.46 -32.12
C ALA A 153 20.79 6.19 -30.89
N GLN A 154 22.07 6.60 -30.91
CA GLN A 154 23.01 6.37 -29.79
C GLN A 154 22.62 7.06 -28.47
N GLY A 155 21.80 8.11 -28.53
CA GLY A 155 21.30 8.83 -27.36
C GLY A 155 20.18 8.08 -26.63
N GLU A 156 19.48 7.17 -27.32
CA GLU A 156 18.34 6.43 -26.78
C GLU A 156 18.77 5.17 -26.02
N PHE A 157 20.01 4.72 -26.18
CA PHE A 157 20.51 3.46 -25.60
C PHE A 157 21.40 3.71 -24.37
N PHE A 158 20.80 3.76 -23.18
CA PHE A 158 21.48 3.72 -21.87
C PHE A 158 22.63 4.75 -21.66
N GLY A 159 22.58 5.90 -22.34
CA GLY A 159 23.66 6.91 -22.27
C GLY A 159 25.01 6.44 -22.83
N LEU A 160 25.06 5.32 -23.58
CA LEU A 160 26.28 4.78 -24.19
C LEU A 160 26.92 5.76 -25.18
N GLY A 161 26.11 6.57 -25.88
CA GLY A 161 26.61 7.62 -26.78
C GLY A 161 27.52 8.62 -26.06
N ARG A 162 27.12 9.10 -24.88
CA ARG A 162 27.93 10.01 -24.06
C ARG A 162 29.20 9.34 -23.52
N PHE A 163 29.10 8.07 -23.11
CA PHE A 163 30.27 7.29 -22.71
C PHE A 163 31.29 7.21 -23.87
N LEU A 164 30.85 6.78 -25.05
CA LEU A 164 31.71 6.67 -26.24
C LEU A 164 32.31 8.02 -26.65
N ALA A 165 31.53 9.10 -26.54
CA ALA A 165 31.98 10.46 -26.87
C ALA A 165 33.05 10.98 -25.90
N PHE A 166 32.99 10.68 -24.60
CA PHE A 166 33.92 11.29 -23.63
C PHE A 166 34.99 10.33 -23.09
N PHE A 167 34.88 9.03 -23.32
CA PHE A 167 35.87 8.03 -22.91
C PHE A 167 37.30 8.31 -23.45
N PRO A 168 37.51 8.76 -24.70
CA PRO A 168 38.85 9.08 -25.20
C PRO A 168 39.53 10.20 -24.38
N LEU A 169 38.76 11.22 -23.99
CA LEU A 169 39.26 12.35 -23.20
C LEU A 169 39.55 11.94 -21.75
N PHE A 170 38.77 11.02 -21.20
CA PHE A 170 39.06 10.40 -19.91
C PHE A 170 40.38 9.63 -19.92
N LEU A 171 40.62 8.79 -20.94
CA LEU A 171 41.89 8.07 -21.11
C LEU A 171 43.06 9.05 -21.30
N LEU A 172 42.88 10.09 -22.12
CA LEU A 172 43.89 11.13 -22.31
C LEU A 172 44.28 11.80 -20.98
N GLY A 173 43.29 12.20 -20.18
CA GLY A 173 43.53 12.79 -18.86
C GLY A 173 44.20 11.85 -17.86
N ARG A 174 43.85 10.55 -17.91
CA ARG A 174 44.45 9.50 -17.08
C ARG A 174 45.92 9.27 -17.43
N TRP A 175 46.27 9.26 -18.71
CA TRP A 175 47.64 8.99 -19.18
C TRP A 175 48.52 10.23 -19.28
N THR A 176 47.95 11.43 -19.25
CA THR A 176 48.71 12.69 -19.26
C THR A 176 49.61 12.83 -18.03
N ASP A 177 50.88 13.17 -18.25
CA ASP A 177 51.76 13.64 -17.18
C ASP A 177 51.44 15.11 -16.84
N TRP A 178 50.72 15.29 -15.75
CA TRP A 178 50.33 16.60 -15.25
C TRP A 178 51.53 17.47 -14.83
N MET A 179 52.70 16.88 -14.55
CA MET A 179 53.92 17.61 -14.22
C MET A 179 54.56 18.21 -15.47
N ALA A 180 54.64 17.43 -16.54
CA ALA A 180 55.03 17.92 -17.86
C ALA A 180 54.06 19.01 -18.37
N LEU A 181 52.75 18.79 -18.25
CA LEU A 181 51.72 19.76 -18.62
C LEU A 181 51.93 21.09 -17.88
N SER A 182 52.12 21.05 -16.55
CA SER A 182 52.32 22.27 -15.74
C SER A 182 53.53 23.12 -16.13
N ARG A 183 54.58 22.50 -16.73
CA ARG A 183 55.77 23.20 -17.22
C ARG A 183 55.50 23.93 -18.53
N LEU A 184 54.73 23.33 -19.43
CA LEU A 184 54.25 23.95 -20.68
C LEU A 184 53.36 25.16 -20.42
N LEU A 185 52.46 25.05 -19.43
CA LEU A 185 51.52 26.11 -19.03
C LEU A 185 52.20 27.36 -18.39
N LYS A 186 53.53 27.38 -18.20
CA LYS A 186 54.28 28.51 -17.57
C LYS A 186 54.70 29.62 -18.55
N ARG A 187 54.64 29.38 -19.85
CA ARG A 187 55.16 30.30 -20.86
C ARG A 187 54.20 31.48 -21.07
N ARG A 188 54.67 32.72 -20.88
CA ARG A 188 53.84 33.95 -21.00
C ARG A 188 53.14 34.08 -22.36
N TRP A 189 53.80 33.73 -23.46
CA TRP A 189 53.18 33.78 -24.79
C TRP A 189 52.02 32.78 -24.95
N VAL A 190 52.08 31.62 -24.26
CA VAL A 190 50.99 30.64 -24.24
C VAL A 190 49.79 31.20 -23.48
N GLN A 191 50.00 32.01 -22.44
CA GLN A 191 48.93 32.67 -21.68
C GLN A 191 48.20 33.73 -22.50
N LEU A 192 48.95 34.60 -23.20
CA LEU A 192 48.37 35.62 -24.09
C LEU A 192 47.61 34.98 -25.26
N LEU A 193 48.19 33.95 -25.89
CA LEU A 193 47.54 33.20 -26.96
C LEU A 193 46.26 32.51 -26.47
N SER A 194 46.28 31.92 -25.28
CA SER A 194 45.12 31.27 -24.68
C SER A 194 43.99 32.26 -24.35
N ALA A 195 44.33 33.45 -23.84
CA ALA A 195 43.37 34.51 -23.59
C ALA A 195 42.74 35.04 -24.89
N ALA A 196 43.54 35.24 -25.95
CA ALA A 196 43.07 35.65 -27.26
C ALA A 196 42.12 34.60 -27.89
N LEU A 197 42.47 33.30 -27.80
CA LEU A 197 41.63 32.21 -28.31
C LEU A 197 40.30 32.08 -27.56
N LEU A 198 40.29 32.26 -26.24
CA LEU A 198 39.04 32.23 -25.45
C LEU A 198 38.16 33.45 -25.72
N ALA A 199 38.76 34.65 -25.88
CA ALA A 199 38.03 35.85 -26.27
C ALA A 199 37.43 35.70 -27.68
N ALA A 200 38.20 35.18 -28.64
CA ALA A 200 37.72 34.89 -29.99
C ALA A 200 36.57 33.87 -29.98
N ALA A 201 36.69 32.80 -29.19
CA ALA A 201 35.63 31.80 -29.04
C ALA A 201 34.35 32.39 -28.41
N LEU A 202 34.47 33.30 -27.43
CA LEU A 202 33.33 33.99 -26.83
C LEU A 202 32.63 34.92 -27.84
N VAL A 203 33.41 35.67 -28.64
CA VAL A 203 32.88 36.52 -29.72
C VAL A 203 32.18 35.68 -30.79
N LEU A 204 32.77 34.57 -31.20
CA LEU A 204 32.16 33.62 -32.15
C LEU A 204 30.85 33.04 -31.61
N CYS A 205 30.78 32.71 -30.32
CA CYS A 205 29.53 32.28 -29.68
C CYS A 205 28.49 33.41 -29.64
N GLY A 206 28.92 34.67 -29.54
CA GLY A 206 28.07 35.86 -29.66
C GLY A 206 27.46 36.03 -31.06
N LEU A 207 28.28 35.85 -32.10
CA LEU A 207 27.87 36.02 -33.50
C LEU A 207 27.06 34.83 -34.05
N ALA A 208 27.31 33.62 -33.57
CA ALA A 208 26.70 32.37 -34.06
C ALA A 208 25.88 31.62 -32.99
N ALA A 209 25.35 32.34 -32.00
CA ALA A 209 24.64 31.74 -30.86
C ALA A 209 23.50 30.81 -31.27
N GLY A 210 22.72 31.18 -32.29
CA GLY A 210 21.58 30.41 -32.79
C GLY A 210 21.97 29.04 -33.37
N PRO A 211 22.79 29.00 -34.44
CA PRO A 211 23.25 27.74 -35.05
C PRO A 211 24.02 26.84 -34.08
N LEU A 212 24.88 27.41 -33.23
CA LEU A 212 25.62 26.65 -32.22
C LEU A 212 24.68 26.04 -31.18
N TYR A 213 23.62 26.75 -30.78
CA TYR A 213 22.63 26.23 -29.85
C TYR A 213 21.77 25.11 -30.45
N GLN A 214 21.52 25.10 -31.76
CA GLN A 214 20.87 23.97 -32.43
C GLN A 214 21.76 22.71 -32.42
N MET A 215 23.08 22.86 -32.43
CA MET A 215 24.04 21.76 -32.32
C MET A 215 24.32 21.31 -30.87
N ARG A 216 23.53 21.77 -29.89
CA ARG A 216 23.74 21.49 -28.47
C ARG A 216 23.89 20.01 -28.11
N GLY A 217 23.14 19.13 -28.77
CA GLY A 217 23.23 17.68 -28.55
C GLY A 217 24.64 17.15 -28.81
N LEU A 218 25.29 17.61 -29.89
CA LEU A 218 26.68 17.26 -30.20
C LEU A 218 27.61 17.61 -29.03
N PHE A 219 27.48 18.81 -28.45
CA PHE A 219 28.33 19.24 -27.33
C PHE A 219 28.11 18.43 -26.05
N LEU A 220 26.89 17.95 -25.82
CA LEU A 220 26.52 17.12 -24.68
C LEU A 220 26.77 15.62 -24.89
N GLY A 221 27.17 15.21 -26.08
CA GLY A 221 27.42 13.80 -26.41
C GLY A 221 26.19 13.04 -26.92
N ASP A 222 25.07 13.73 -27.14
CA ASP A 222 23.85 13.18 -27.73
C ASP A 222 23.90 13.37 -29.25
N GLY A 223 23.70 12.31 -30.03
CA GLY A 223 23.88 12.32 -31.48
C GLY A 223 22.89 13.25 -32.21
N ALA A 224 23.25 14.53 -32.39
CA ALA A 224 22.37 15.51 -33.06
C ALA A 224 22.42 15.46 -34.60
N VAL A 225 23.39 14.76 -35.20
CA VAL A 225 23.63 14.75 -36.66
C VAL A 225 23.92 13.31 -37.11
N SER A 226 23.08 12.77 -37.98
CA SER A 226 23.20 11.40 -38.52
C SER A 226 24.23 11.30 -39.65
N GLY A 227 24.89 10.14 -39.79
CA GLY A 227 25.79 9.83 -40.91
C GLY A 227 27.23 10.33 -40.73
N LEU A 228 28.04 10.25 -41.79
CA LEU A 228 29.49 10.56 -41.77
C LEU A 228 29.81 11.97 -41.24
N TRP A 229 28.92 12.94 -41.50
CA TRP A 229 29.04 14.31 -40.99
C TRP A 229 29.03 14.38 -39.46
N GLY A 230 28.26 13.53 -38.78
CA GLY A 230 28.26 13.46 -37.31
C GLY A 230 29.61 13.02 -36.74
N GLY A 231 30.28 12.06 -37.40
CA GLY A 231 31.63 11.63 -37.04
C GLY A 231 32.69 12.71 -37.28
N LEU A 232 32.61 13.46 -38.38
CA LEU A 232 33.51 14.59 -38.67
C LEU A 232 33.32 15.75 -37.67
N LEU A 233 32.08 16.10 -37.36
CA LEU A 233 31.76 17.11 -36.35
C LEU A 233 32.24 16.70 -34.95
N ARG A 234 32.20 15.41 -34.62
CA ARG A 234 32.78 14.87 -33.37
C ARG A 234 34.30 15.03 -33.32
N ALA A 235 34.99 14.75 -34.42
CA ALA A 235 36.44 14.97 -34.52
C ALA A 235 36.79 16.47 -34.36
N ALA A 236 36.02 17.36 -34.99
CA ALA A 236 36.17 18.80 -34.83
C ALA A 236 35.91 19.26 -33.38
N GLN A 237 34.88 18.71 -32.72
CA GLN A 237 34.60 18.97 -31.31
C GLN A 237 35.78 18.59 -30.41
N TYR A 238 36.44 17.43 -30.63
CA TYR A 238 37.63 17.07 -29.87
C TYR A 238 38.76 18.08 -30.05
N ALA A 239 39.01 18.54 -31.28
CA ALA A 239 40.03 19.54 -31.55
C ALA A 239 39.72 20.86 -30.83
N VAL A 240 38.48 21.36 -30.92
CA VAL A 240 38.03 22.58 -30.25
C VAL A 240 38.13 22.45 -28.73
N ALA A 241 37.66 21.34 -28.17
CA ALA A 241 37.71 21.08 -26.74
C ALA A 241 39.14 21.00 -26.19
N LEU A 242 40.08 20.41 -26.94
CA LEU A 242 41.49 20.35 -26.56
C LEU A 242 42.16 21.72 -26.61
N VAL A 243 41.87 22.53 -27.63
CA VAL A 243 42.42 23.89 -27.78
C VAL A 243 41.89 24.83 -26.70
N LEU A 244 40.56 24.93 -26.55
CA LEU A 244 39.93 25.82 -25.58
C LEU A 244 40.14 25.32 -24.14
N GLY A 245 40.03 24.01 -23.90
CA GLY A 245 40.30 23.41 -22.60
C GLY A 245 41.77 23.55 -22.18
N GLY A 246 42.70 23.41 -23.14
CA GLY A 246 44.10 23.74 -22.95
C GLY A 246 44.30 25.21 -22.54
N GLY A 247 43.61 26.14 -23.22
CA GLY A 247 43.65 27.56 -22.88
C GLY A 247 43.15 27.89 -21.47
N ILE A 248 42.08 27.23 -21.02
CA ILE A 248 41.56 27.38 -19.65
C ILE A 248 42.54 26.86 -18.61
N LEU A 249 43.16 25.71 -18.87
CA LEU A 249 44.21 25.15 -18.00
C LEU A 249 45.41 26.10 -17.86
N VAL A 250 45.74 26.86 -18.92
CA VAL A 250 46.82 27.85 -18.92
C VAL A 250 46.49 29.06 -18.02
N LEU A 251 45.24 29.53 -18.07
CA LEU A 251 44.78 30.73 -17.35
C LEU A 251 44.37 30.45 -15.90
N LEU A 252 44.28 29.18 -15.49
CA LEU A 252 43.79 28.82 -14.17
C LEU A 252 44.73 29.31 -13.04
N PRO A 253 44.18 29.95 -11.97
CA PRO A 253 44.99 30.42 -10.85
C PRO A 253 45.72 29.27 -10.17
N ARG A 254 47.01 29.47 -9.86
CA ARG A 254 47.85 28.46 -9.19
C ARG A 254 47.81 28.54 -7.65
N ARG A 255 47.12 29.54 -7.11
CA ARG A 255 46.91 29.72 -5.66
C ARG A 255 45.65 28.94 -5.24
N ARG A 256 45.74 28.22 -4.12
CA ARG A 256 44.59 27.51 -3.54
C ARG A 256 43.60 28.53 -3.00
N THR A 257 42.41 28.61 -3.59
CA THR A 257 41.28 29.36 -3.06
C THR A 257 40.50 28.42 -2.12
N PRO A 258 40.49 28.62 -0.79
CA PRO A 258 40.04 27.60 0.17
C PRO A 258 38.63 27.09 -0.09
N LEU A 259 37.69 27.98 -0.43
CA LEU A 259 36.28 27.66 -0.61
C LEU A 259 36.04 26.93 -1.95
N LEU A 260 36.45 27.52 -3.08
CA LEU A 260 36.31 26.90 -4.41
C LEU A 260 37.12 25.59 -4.53
N SER A 261 38.34 25.55 -3.98
CA SER A 261 39.13 24.32 -4.00
C SER A 261 38.47 23.21 -3.18
N ALA A 262 37.79 23.54 -2.06
CA ALA A 262 37.04 22.56 -1.28
C ALA A 262 35.81 22.03 -2.01
N VAL A 263 35.10 22.88 -2.77
CA VAL A 263 33.97 22.48 -3.64
C VAL A 263 34.44 21.44 -4.67
N GLY A 264 35.54 21.68 -5.38
CA GLY A 264 36.04 20.73 -6.37
C GLY A 264 36.74 19.50 -5.78
N GLU A 265 37.32 19.59 -4.58
CA GLU A 265 37.79 18.41 -3.82
C GLU A 265 36.62 17.48 -3.44
N ARG A 266 35.41 18.04 -3.26
CA ARG A 266 34.15 17.37 -2.90
C ARG A 266 33.14 17.29 -4.05
N TRP A 267 33.64 17.26 -5.28
CA TRP A 267 32.80 17.36 -6.48
C TRP A 267 31.68 16.30 -6.55
N VAL A 268 31.90 15.11 -5.99
CA VAL A 268 30.91 14.01 -5.99
C VAL A 268 29.64 14.43 -5.24
N SER A 269 29.75 15.10 -4.10
CA SER A 269 28.57 15.55 -3.35
C SER A 269 27.89 16.73 -4.01
N VAL A 270 28.69 17.65 -4.55
CA VAL A 270 28.19 18.82 -5.28
C VAL A 270 27.38 18.38 -6.50
N TRP A 271 27.86 17.36 -7.22
CA TRP A 271 27.13 16.78 -8.35
C TRP A 271 25.86 16.04 -7.91
N LEU A 272 25.94 15.15 -6.91
CA LEU A 272 24.78 14.39 -6.41
C LEU A 272 23.58 15.27 -6.04
N TRP A 273 23.84 16.44 -5.46
CA TRP A 273 22.80 17.39 -5.05
C TRP A 273 22.46 18.43 -6.11
N MET A 274 23.27 18.57 -7.16
CA MET A 274 23.06 19.55 -8.23
C MET A 274 21.70 19.39 -8.87
N GLY A 275 21.40 18.18 -9.37
CA GLY A 275 20.20 17.91 -10.14
C GLY A 275 18.94 18.15 -9.31
N PRO A 276 18.74 17.44 -8.19
CA PRO A 276 17.54 17.55 -7.35
C PRO A 276 17.27 18.97 -6.85
N LEU A 277 18.31 19.71 -6.42
CA LEU A 277 18.14 21.09 -5.96
C LEU A 277 17.82 22.05 -7.11
N SER A 278 18.40 21.82 -8.29
CA SER A 278 18.06 22.62 -9.47
C SER A 278 16.60 22.42 -9.87
N VAL A 279 16.12 21.16 -9.90
CA VAL A 279 14.71 20.83 -10.18
C VAL A 279 13.78 21.50 -9.18
N LEU A 280 14.07 21.38 -7.88
CA LEU A 280 13.25 22.06 -6.86
C LEU A 280 13.19 23.57 -7.07
N LEU A 281 14.33 24.22 -7.37
CA LEU A 281 14.36 25.67 -7.59
C LEU A 281 13.62 26.11 -8.86
N THR A 282 13.65 25.31 -9.93
CA THR A 282 12.96 25.63 -11.18
C THR A 282 11.46 25.36 -11.10
N GLU A 283 11.06 24.21 -10.54
CA GLU A 283 9.65 23.80 -10.46
C GLU A 283 8.86 24.61 -9.42
N THR A 284 9.52 25.13 -8.38
CA THR A 284 8.85 26.00 -7.37
C THR A 284 8.80 27.48 -7.75
N ALA A 285 9.17 27.83 -9.00
CA ALA A 285 9.21 29.20 -9.51
C ALA A 285 10.03 30.20 -8.66
N LEU A 286 11.07 29.72 -7.96
CA LEU A 286 11.92 30.56 -7.09
C LEU A 286 12.90 31.46 -7.86
N LEU A 287 13.02 31.30 -9.18
CA LEU A 287 13.90 32.10 -10.02
C LEU A 287 13.11 33.15 -10.83
N PRO A 288 13.57 34.41 -10.88
CA PRO A 288 12.90 35.47 -11.63
C PRO A 288 12.95 35.24 -13.15
N GLU A 289 11.89 35.67 -13.85
CA GLU A 289 11.77 35.56 -15.31
C GLU A 289 12.68 36.57 -16.05
N GLY A 290 13.45 36.07 -17.02
CA GLY A 290 14.12 36.87 -18.07
C GLY A 290 15.38 37.67 -17.69
N GLY A 291 16.23 37.92 -18.69
CA GLY A 291 17.30 38.93 -18.64
C GLY A 291 18.56 38.59 -17.82
N ALA A 292 19.39 39.61 -17.57
CA ALA A 292 20.65 39.51 -16.81
C ALA A 292 20.42 39.17 -15.33
N VAL A 293 19.26 39.54 -14.78
CA VAL A 293 18.85 39.24 -13.39
C VAL A 293 18.66 37.74 -13.19
N ARG A 294 18.09 37.03 -14.15
CA ARG A 294 18.00 35.55 -14.13
C ARG A 294 19.38 34.90 -14.13
N VAL A 295 20.33 35.42 -14.93
CA VAL A 295 21.71 34.93 -14.97
C VAL A 295 22.43 35.14 -13.63
N LEU A 296 22.33 36.32 -13.04
CA LEU A 296 22.93 36.62 -11.74
C LEU A 296 22.29 35.80 -10.61
N SER A 297 20.97 35.63 -10.64
CA SER A 297 20.23 34.82 -9.65
C SER A 297 20.59 33.34 -9.76
N ALA A 298 20.72 32.80 -10.97
CA ALA A 298 21.20 31.45 -11.21
C ALA A 298 22.62 31.24 -10.70
N ILE A 299 23.54 32.18 -10.97
CA ILE A 299 24.92 32.13 -10.45
C ILE A 299 24.93 32.15 -8.91
N ALA A 300 24.13 33.02 -8.28
CA ALA A 300 24.05 33.12 -6.82
C ALA A 300 23.45 31.87 -6.18
N ALA A 301 22.31 31.38 -6.70
CA ALA A 301 21.65 30.17 -6.23
C ALA A 301 22.59 28.96 -6.34
N TRP A 302 23.32 28.86 -7.45
CA TRP A 302 24.26 27.76 -7.64
C TRP A 302 25.52 27.88 -6.77
N GLY A 303 26.03 29.10 -6.55
CA GLY A 303 27.10 29.35 -5.59
C GLY A 303 26.71 28.90 -4.17
N LEU A 304 25.46 29.14 -3.78
CA LEU A 304 24.91 28.67 -2.50
C LEU A 304 24.75 27.15 -2.45
N ILE A 305 24.20 26.52 -3.50
CA ILE A 305 24.08 25.06 -3.62
C ILE A 305 25.46 24.41 -3.50
N ALA A 306 26.46 24.90 -4.25
CA ALA A 306 27.81 24.36 -4.22
C ALA A 306 28.45 24.50 -2.82
N ALA A 307 28.20 25.60 -2.12
CA ALA A 307 28.69 25.82 -0.76
C ALA A 307 28.01 24.89 0.27
N LEU A 308 26.69 24.68 0.14
CA LEU A 308 25.90 23.81 1.01
C LEU A 308 26.19 22.33 0.75
N ALA A 309 26.17 21.89 -0.50
CA ALA A 309 26.48 20.52 -0.91
C ALA A 309 27.96 20.17 -0.71
N GLY A 310 28.84 21.17 -0.80
CA GLY A 310 30.27 21.08 -0.49
C GLY A 310 30.59 21.15 1.01
N ASN A 311 29.60 21.32 1.89
CA ASN A 311 29.82 21.32 3.34
C ASN A 311 30.15 19.91 3.88
N ARG A 312 30.50 19.81 5.17
CA ARG A 312 30.89 18.52 5.78
C ARG A 312 29.76 17.48 5.80
N TRP A 313 28.50 17.89 5.83
CA TRP A 313 27.34 17.00 5.89
C TRP A 313 26.98 16.46 4.51
N GLY A 314 26.87 17.32 3.49
CA GLY A 314 26.61 16.91 2.10
C GLY A 314 27.72 16.04 1.53
N ALA A 315 28.98 16.33 1.87
CA ALA A 315 30.12 15.48 1.49
C ALA A 315 30.06 14.08 2.10
N ARG A 316 29.62 13.96 3.36
CA ARG A 316 29.56 12.67 4.07
C ARG A 316 28.58 11.70 3.43
N SER A 317 27.43 12.16 2.93
CA SER A 317 26.44 11.27 2.30
C SER A 317 26.96 10.70 0.99
N ALA A 318 27.53 11.54 0.12
CA ALA A 318 28.09 11.10 -1.16
C ALA A 318 29.34 10.22 -0.99
N GLU A 319 30.26 10.59 -0.08
CA GLU A 319 31.44 9.78 0.24
C GLU A 319 31.07 8.43 0.87
N ALA A 320 30.02 8.39 1.69
CA ALA A 320 29.52 7.15 2.29
C ALA A 320 28.98 6.18 1.21
N LEU A 321 28.14 6.67 0.29
CA LEU A 321 27.61 5.89 -0.83
C LEU A 321 28.73 5.38 -1.75
N LEU A 322 29.69 6.26 -2.08
CA LEU A 322 30.81 5.92 -2.95
C LEU A 322 31.72 4.83 -2.37
N ALA A 323 31.96 4.88 -1.05
CA ALA A 323 32.79 3.89 -0.36
C ALA A 323 32.02 2.61 -0.01
N LEU A 324 30.69 2.61 -0.13
CA LEU A 324 29.81 1.57 0.38
C LEU A 324 30.14 0.17 -0.17
N PRO A 325 30.30 -0.05 -1.50
CA PRO A 325 30.58 -1.39 -2.02
C PRO A 325 31.94 -1.92 -1.57
N GLY A 326 32.92 -1.03 -1.43
CA GLY A 326 34.24 -1.41 -0.94
C GLY A 326 34.22 -1.84 0.52
N ARG A 327 33.50 -1.10 1.37
CA ARG A 327 33.34 -1.42 2.79
C ARG A 327 32.49 -2.67 3.03
N LEU A 328 31.53 -2.96 2.16
CA LEU A 328 30.72 -4.18 2.20
C LEU A 328 31.52 -5.43 1.80
N THR A 329 32.62 -5.26 1.05
CA THR A 329 33.39 -6.37 0.46
C THR A 329 34.78 -6.60 1.06
N GLU A 330 35.29 -5.72 1.92
CA GLU A 330 36.55 -5.95 2.64
C GLU A 330 36.32 -6.68 3.96
N GLU A 331 36.92 -7.87 4.11
CA GLU A 331 37.20 -8.46 5.42
C GLU A 331 38.38 -7.70 6.07
N ARG A 332 38.11 -6.63 6.83
CA ARG A 332 39.12 -6.06 7.73
C ARG A 332 38.80 -6.34 9.18
N SER A 333 39.80 -6.88 9.87
CA SER A 333 39.79 -7.39 11.24
C SER A 333 39.59 -6.30 12.31
N SER A 334 38.89 -6.69 13.38
CA SER A 334 38.79 -6.09 14.72
C SER A 334 38.23 -4.66 14.89
N GLU A 335 38.59 -3.67 14.06
CA GLU A 335 38.15 -2.27 14.22
C GLU A 335 36.75 -1.99 13.64
N LEU A 336 36.31 -2.79 12.66
CA LEU A 336 35.02 -2.66 11.98
C LEU A 336 33.80 -3.07 12.81
N SER A 337 33.97 -3.75 13.96
CA SER A 337 32.84 -4.20 14.79
C SER A 337 32.02 -3.04 15.38
N ARG A 338 32.63 -1.85 15.53
CA ARG A 338 31.94 -0.62 15.97
C ARG A 338 31.29 0.17 14.83
N ASP A 339 31.76 0.03 13.58
CA ASP A 339 31.32 0.85 12.43
C ASP A 339 30.45 0.09 11.40
N ALA A 340 30.40 -1.25 11.47
CA ALA A 340 29.56 -2.09 10.61
C ALA A 340 28.05 -1.79 10.70
N ASN A 341 27.59 -1.32 11.87
CA ASN A 341 26.21 -0.86 12.04
C ASN A 341 25.92 0.40 11.23
N GLY A 342 26.85 1.36 11.20
CA GLY A 342 26.70 2.58 10.41
C GLY A 342 26.67 2.29 8.92
N LEU A 343 27.55 1.38 8.47
CA LEU A 343 27.61 0.93 7.08
C LEU A 343 26.31 0.28 6.60
N TYR A 344 25.76 -0.64 7.40
CA TYR A 344 24.50 -1.30 7.07
C TYR A 344 23.36 -0.29 6.84
N TRP A 345 23.22 0.69 7.73
CA TRP A 345 22.13 1.67 7.62
C TRP A 345 22.27 2.57 6.40
N GLN A 346 23.50 2.95 6.03
CA GLN A 346 23.77 3.68 4.80
C GLN A 346 23.34 2.87 3.57
N ALA A 347 23.70 1.59 3.52
CA ALA A 347 23.31 0.68 2.44
C ALA A 347 21.81 0.47 2.37
N PHE A 348 21.18 0.27 3.52
CA PHE A 348 19.75 0.10 3.65
C PHE A 348 19.00 1.30 3.09
N CYS A 349 19.31 2.52 3.54
CA CYS A 349 18.66 3.73 3.07
C CYS A 349 18.85 3.93 1.56
N ALA A 350 20.05 3.68 1.02
CA ALA A 350 20.33 3.86 -0.40
C ALA A 350 19.51 2.90 -1.28
N VAL A 351 19.54 1.60 -0.94
CA VAL A 351 18.85 0.57 -1.73
C VAL A 351 17.34 0.72 -1.61
N PHE A 352 16.80 0.93 -0.41
CA PHE A 352 15.36 1.11 -0.24
C PHE A 352 14.85 2.42 -0.85
N LEU A 353 15.65 3.49 -0.87
CA LEU A 353 15.28 4.71 -1.58
C LEU A 353 15.07 4.40 -3.08
N ILE A 354 15.99 3.67 -3.72
CA ILE A 354 15.85 3.28 -5.13
C ILE A 354 14.61 2.40 -5.35
N LEU A 355 14.44 1.35 -4.55
CA LEU A 355 13.37 0.37 -4.73
C LEU A 355 11.98 0.98 -4.49
N VAL A 356 11.85 1.81 -3.46
CA VAL A 356 10.59 2.47 -3.10
C VAL A 356 10.26 3.58 -4.11
N THR A 357 11.27 4.27 -4.66
CA THR A 357 11.04 5.14 -5.80
C THR A 357 10.58 4.36 -7.03
N GLY A 358 11.16 3.19 -7.32
CA GLY A 358 10.68 2.31 -8.39
C GLY A 358 9.21 1.92 -8.22
N PHE A 359 8.81 1.56 -7.00
CA PHE A 359 7.40 1.28 -6.68
C PHE A 359 6.50 2.52 -6.84
N SER A 360 6.91 3.67 -6.29
CA SER A 360 6.10 4.90 -6.29
C SER A 360 6.04 5.57 -7.66
N GLY A 361 7.07 5.36 -8.48
CA GLY A 361 7.25 5.91 -9.81
C GLY A 361 6.08 5.59 -10.73
N TYR A 362 5.62 4.34 -10.72
CA TYR A 362 4.49 3.90 -11.53
C TYR A 362 3.20 4.64 -11.20
N PHE A 363 2.92 4.93 -9.93
CA PHE A 363 1.72 5.66 -9.53
C PHE A 363 1.81 7.14 -9.93
N ILE A 364 2.90 7.80 -9.57
CA ILE A 364 3.07 9.26 -9.77
C ILE A 364 3.18 9.58 -11.27
N ALA A 365 3.99 8.84 -12.03
CA ALA A 365 4.18 9.10 -13.46
C ALA A 365 2.90 8.91 -14.27
N ASN A 366 2.02 7.98 -13.86
CA ASN A 366 0.75 7.70 -14.54
C ASN A 366 -0.45 8.46 -13.94
N GLY A 367 -0.22 9.40 -13.01
CA GLY A 367 -1.30 10.22 -12.46
C GLY A 367 -2.28 9.47 -11.54
N TYR A 368 -1.84 8.39 -10.90
CA TYR A 368 -2.65 7.61 -9.95
C TYR A 368 -2.25 7.87 -8.50
N SER A 369 -3.26 7.89 -7.62
CA SER A 369 -3.05 7.79 -6.18
C SER A 369 -2.72 6.34 -5.80
N MET A 370 -2.17 6.13 -4.60
CA MET A 370 -1.99 4.78 -4.04
C MET A 370 -3.27 4.25 -3.37
N VAL A 371 -4.43 4.87 -3.61
CA VAL A 371 -5.71 4.47 -3.02
C VAL A 371 -6.41 3.49 -3.93
N TRP A 372 -6.52 2.24 -3.50
CA TRP A 372 -7.23 1.19 -4.23
C TRP A 372 -8.75 1.44 -4.24
N LYS A 373 -9.41 1.36 -5.41
CA LYS A 373 -10.83 1.74 -5.58
C LYS A 373 -11.82 0.99 -4.66
N PRO A 374 -11.70 -0.34 -4.44
CA PRO A 374 -12.59 -1.10 -3.55
C PRO A 374 -12.31 -0.84 -2.06
N ASP A 375 -11.38 -1.53 -1.39
CA ASP A 375 -11.20 -1.38 0.06
C ASP A 375 -10.31 -0.18 0.44
N GLY A 376 -9.41 0.23 -0.45
CA GLY A 376 -8.54 1.39 -0.20
C GLY A 376 -9.36 2.64 0.07
N GLN A 377 -10.28 2.98 -0.84
CA GLN A 377 -11.14 4.15 -0.74
C GLN A 377 -12.27 3.97 0.27
N ASN A 378 -12.96 2.82 0.25
CA ASN A 378 -14.22 2.65 1.01
C ASN A 378 -13.99 2.20 2.46
N LEU A 379 -12.84 1.59 2.78
CA LEU A 379 -12.52 1.07 4.10
C LEU A 379 -11.30 1.79 4.72
N TYR A 380 -10.09 1.61 4.17
CA TYR A 380 -8.86 2.05 4.86
C TYR A 380 -8.70 3.57 4.91
N LEU A 381 -9.03 4.25 3.81
CA LEU A 381 -9.07 5.70 3.77
C LEU A 381 -10.14 6.21 4.74
N THR A 382 -11.34 5.62 4.72
CA THR A 382 -12.43 5.95 5.66
C THR A 382 -11.98 5.84 7.10
N ILE A 383 -11.33 4.74 7.50
CA ILE A 383 -10.81 4.54 8.85
C ILE A 383 -9.81 5.66 9.22
N MET A 384 -8.92 6.06 8.31
CA MET A 384 -7.94 7.11 8.58
C MET A 384 -8.60 8.47 8.82
N TYR A 385 -9.57 8.86 7.99
CA TYR A 385 -10.31 10.12 8.15
C TYR A 385 -11.20 10.11 9.38
N TYR A 386 -11.93 9.01 9.60
CA TYR A 386 -12.79 8.84 10.76
C TYR A 386 -11.98 8.93 12.06
N THR A 387 -10.85 8.22 12.13
CA THR A 387 -9.94 8.27 13.29
C THR A 387 -9.44 9.68 13.57
N ARG A 388 -9.05 10.42 12.53
CA ARG A 388 -8.66 11.82 12.66
C ARG A 388 -9.80 12.65 13.22
N ASN A 389 -10.99 12.59 12.63
CA ASN A 389 -12.13 13.41 13.01
C ASN A 389 -12.54 13.14 14.45
N TYR A 390 -12.63 11.86 14.83
CA TYR A 390 -12.93 11.44 16.20
C TYR A 390 -11.93 12.01 17.21
N VAL A 391 -10.62 11.85 16.98
CA VAL A 391 -9.59 12.37 17.89
C VAL A 391 -9.61 13.90 17.95
N VAL A 392 -9.75 14.58 16.81
CA VAL A 392 -9.80 16.05 16.76
C VAL A 392 -11.05 16.56 17.50
N GLN A 393 -12.19 15.91 17.35
CA GLN A 393 -13.43 16.27 18.05
C GLN A 393 -13.30 16.04 19.55
N ALA A 394 -12.79 14.89 19.99
CA ALA A 394 -12.53 14.61 21.40
C ALA A 394 -11.60 15.66 22.03
N VAL A 395 -10.52 16.04 21.33
CA VAL A 395 -9.60 17.09 21.79
C VAL A 395 -10.28 18.46 21.82
N LYS A 396 -11.07 18.82 20.79
CA LYS A 396 -11.83 20.08 20.78
C LYS A 396 -12.79 20.15 21.97
N THR A 397 -13.57 19.11 22.20
CA THR A 397 -14.51 19.02 23.33
C THR A 397 -13.78 19.12 24.66
N LEU A 398 -12.65 18.42 24.82
CA LEU A 398 -11.82 18.53 26.03
C LEU A 398 -11.32 19.95 26.26
N LEU A 399 -10.88 20.64 25.21
CA LEU A 399 -10.37 22.02 25.32
C LEU A 399 -11.49 23.05 25.55
N SER A 400 -12.70 22.85 24.99
CA SER A 400 -13.81 23.78 25.14
C SER A 400 -14.61 23.59 26.42
N THR A 401 -14.79 22.34 26.87
CA THR A 401 -15.65 21.99 28.02
C THR A 401 -14.86 21.57 29.27
N GLY A 402 -13.58 21.24 29.14
CA GLY A 402 -12.79 20.62 30.21
C GLY A 402 -13.07 19.14 30.43
N GLN A 403 -14.01 18.54 29.68
CA GLN A 403 -14.40 17.13 29.82
C GLN A 403 -13.96 16.29 28.62
N LEU A 404 -13.39 15.11 28.90
CA LEU A 404 -13.06 14.13 27.86
C LEU A 404 -14.31 13.32 27.52
N VAL A 405 -14.98 13.70 26.43
CA VAL A 405 -16.13 12.96 25.88
C VAL A 405 -15.65 12.10 24.71
N LEU A 406 -15.85 10.78 24.84
CA LEU A 406 -15.50 9.79 23.81
C LEU A 406 -16.79 9.07 23.39
N PRO A 407 -17.41 9.48 22.26
CA PRO A 407 -18.57 8.78 21.73
C PRO A 407 -18.29 7.30 21.55
N GLN A 408 -19.20 6.45 22.02
CA GLN A 408 -19.08 4.99 22.00
C GLN A 408 -19.94 4.36 20.90
N TRP A 409 -20.93 5.12 20.39
CA TRP A 409 -21.84 4.74 19.32
C TRP A 409 -21.86 5.83 18.26
N ASP A 410 -22.09 5.46 17.00
CA ASP A 410 -22.20 6.40 15.89
C ASP A 410 -23.24 5.91 14.87
N PHE A 411 -24.24 6.74 14.60
CA PHE A 411 -25.34 6.48 13.66
C PHE A 411 -24.93 6.60 12.19
N ALA A 412 -23.72 7.11 11.89
CA ALA A 412 -23.16 7.12 10.55
C ALA A 412 -22.63 5.74 10.10
N ILE A 413 -22.53 4.76 11.01
CA ILE A 413 -22.05 3.41 10.75
C ILE A 413 -23.26 2.49 10.50
N GLY A 414 -23.69 2.36 9.23
CA GLY A 414 -24.96 1.67 8.95
C GLY A 414 -26.13 2.43 9.54
N GLN A 415 -27.05 1.73 10.21
CA GLN A 415 -28.13 2.35 10.99
C GLN A 415 -27.72 2.71 12.44
N GLY A 416 -26.44 2.51 12.77
CA GLY A 416 -25.88 2.65 14.12
C GLY A 416 -25.01 1.45 14.47
N SER A 417 -23.78 1.71 14.94
CA SER A 417 -22.92 0.68 15.51
C SER A 417 -21.94 1.25 16.54
N SER A 418 -21.32 0.35 17.30
CA SER A 418 -20.16 0.68 18.13
C SER A 418 -19.05 1.28 17.28
N VAL A 419 -18.42 2.35 17.76
CA VAL A 419 -17.30 3.01 17.06
C VAL A 419 -16.10 2.06 16.85
N LEU A 420 -15.99 1.00 17.66
CA LEU A 420 -14.94 0.00 17.51
C LEU A 420 -15.07 -0.84 16.23
N THR A 421 -16.23 -0.84 15.58
CA THR A 421 -16.41 -1.43 14.23
C THR A 421 -15.45 -0.81 13.22
N VAL A 422 -15.17 0.49 13.38
CA VAL A 422 -14.28 1.27 12.49
C VAL A 422 -12.85 1.27 13.01
N PHE A 423 -12.66 1.40 14.34
CA PHE A 423 -11.34 1.57 14.93
C PHE A 423 -10.45 0.33 14.85
N HIS A 424 -9.49 0.39 13.94
CA HIS A 424 -8.33 -0.50 13.92
C HIS A 424 -7.08 0.35 14.12
N PHE A 425 -6.44 0.25 15.29
CA PHE A 425 -5.35 1.16 15.65
C PHE A 425 -4.09 0.91 14.80
N ASN A 426 -3.93 1.66 13.70
CA ASN A 426 -2.69 1.70 12.93
C ASN A 426 -1.80 2.85 13.40
N PRO A 427 -0.67 2.58 14.08
CA PRO A 427 0.21 3.63 14.59
C PRO A 427 0.84 4.49 13.48
N LEU A 428 0.87 4.00 12.23
CA LEU A 428 1.40 4.76 11.10
C LEU A 428 0.41 5.80 10.58
N PHE A 429 -0.85 5.76 11.01
CA PHE A 429 -1.86 6.79 10.70
C PHE A 429 -1.91 7.93 11.72
N LEU A 430 -1.13 7.87 12.81
CA LEU A 430 -1.05 8.97 13.78
C LEU A 430 -0.72 10.35 13.16
N PRO A 431 0.16 10.48 12.13
CA PRO A 431 0.39 11.76 11.47
C PRO A 431 -0.88 12.37 10.83
N ALA A 432 -1.85 11.54 10.45
CA ALA A 432 -3.11 12.00 9.87
C ALA A 432 -3.92 12.87 10.86
N ILE A 433 -3.80 12.62 12.16
CA ILE A 433 -4.48 13.39 13.23
C ILE A 433 -4.12 14.87 13.14
N PHE A 434 -2.85 15.18 12.85
CA PHE A 434 -2.32 16.56 12.79
C PHE A 434 -2.34 17.15 11.38
N THR A 435 -2.80 16.40 10.39
CA THR A 435 -2.74 16.80 8.98
C THR A 435 -4.04 17.48 8.53
N PRO A 436 -3.99 18.60 7.78
CA PRO A 436 -5.19 19.18 7.17
C PRO A 436 -5.81 18.27 6.11
N TYR A 437 -7.13 18.33 5.93
CA TYR A 437 -7.88 17.46 5.00
C TYR A 437 -7.28 17.41 3.58
N ARG A 438 -6.79 18.55 3.06
CA ARG A 438 -6.19 18.64 1.71
C ARG A 438 -4.95 17.76 1.49
N TRP A 439 -4.25 17.37 2.55
CA TRP A 439 -3.00 16.59 2.48
C TRP A 439 -3.20 15.12 2.87
N MET A 440 -4.42 14.69 3.19
CA MET A 440 -4.69 13.34 3.68
C MET A 440 -4.42 12.25 2.64
N GLU A 441 -4.71 12.50 1.36
CA GLU A 441 -4.33 11.59 0.27
C GLU A 441 -2.81 11.42 0.18
N ALA A 442 -2.05 12.51 0.33
CA ALA A 442 -0.59 12.47 0.37
C ALA A 442 -0.06 11.71 1.59
N VAL A 443 -0.70 11.84 2.76
CA VAL A 443 -0.36 11.04 3.96
C VAL A 443 -0.62 9.56 3.71
N TYR A 444 -1.75 9.20 3.12
CA TYR A 444 -2.05 7.81 2.77
C TYR A 444 -0.99 7.21 1.83
N GLY A 445 -0.60 7.96 0.79
CA GLY A 445 0.49 7.59 -0.11
C GLY A 445 1.83 7.45 0.63
N ALA A 446 2.19 8.44 1.46
CA ALA A 446 3.43 8.41 2.22
C ALA A 446 3.50 7.21 3.19
N VAL A 447 2.39 6.84 3.84
CA VAL A 447 2.33 5.67 4.72
C VAL A 447 2.48 4.37 3.91
N THR A 448 1.82 4.27 2.76
CA THR A 448 1.96 3.13 1.83
C THR A 448 3.43 2.90 1.46
N VAL A 449 4.11 3.98 1.09
CA VAL A 449 5.54 4.01 0.72
C VAL A 449 6.45 3.65 1.90
N LEU A 450 6.18 4.22 3.09
CA LEU A 450 7.02 4.06 4.28
C LEU A 450 6.95 2.65 4.89
N GLN A 451 5.84 1.95 4.71
CA GLN A 451 5.65 0.61 5.28
C GLN A 451 6.60 -0.44 4.68
N ILE A 452 6.95 -0.31 3.40
CA ILE A 452 7.87 -1.24 2.71
C ILE A 452 9.27 -1.25 3.36
N PRO A 453 9.96 -0.11 3.54
CA PRO A 453 11.23 -0.10 4.27
C PRO A 453 11.06 -0.47 5.75
N LEU A 454 9.94 -0.13 6.39
CA LEU A 454 9.69 -0.60 7.77
C LEU A 454 9.62 -2.14 7.87
N ALA A 455 9.09 -2.84 6.86
CA ALA A 455 9.12 -4.30 6.79
C ALA A 455 10.56 -4.83 6.69
N GLY A 456 11.40 -4.21 5.85
CA GLY A 456 12.82 -4.53 5.76
C GLY A 456 13.57 -4.27 7.08
N LEU A 457 13.25 -3.18 7.79
CA LEU A 457 13.81 -2.85 9.09
C LEU A 457 13.38 -3.86 10.17
N ALA A 458 12.12 -4.28 10.17
CA ALA A 458 11.60 -5.31 11.06
C ALA A 458 12.32 -6.65 10.85
N PHE A 459 12.47 -7.09 9.60
CA PHE A 459 13.24 -8.28 9.25
C PHE A 459 14.70 -8.19 9.74
N THR A 460 15.31 -7.03 9.57
CA THR A 460 16.67 -6.75 10.05
C THR A 460 16.78 -6.81 11.57
N ALA A 461 15.78 -6.29 12.28
CA ALA A 461 15.72 -6.37 13.74
C ALA A 461 15.66 -7.82 14.22
N TYR A 462 14.93 -8.69 13.50
CA TYR A 462 14.95 -10.13 13.71
C TYR A 462 16.33 -10.74 13.43
N CYS A 463 16.95 -10.51 12.27
CA CYS A 463 18.29 -11.04 11.97
C CYS A 463 19.32 -10.67 13.05
N ARG A 464 19.30 -9.42 13.53
CA ARG A 464 20.19 -8.97 14.60
C ARG A 464 19.88 -9.62 15.96
N SER A 465 18.62 -10.02 16.21
CA SER A 465 18.23 -10.71 17.44
C SER A 465 18.84 -12.12 17.53
N ILE A 466 18.96 -12.82 16.40
CA ILE A 466 19.65 -14.11 16.25
C ILE A 466 21.15 -13.96 15.95
N GLU A 467 21.69 -12.76 16.12
CA GLU A 467 23.11 -12.41 15.96
C GLU A 467 23.68 -12.53 14.55
N LYS A 468 22.82 -12.54 13.52
CA LYS A 468 23.22 -12.33 12.12
C LYS A 468 23.47 -10.85 11.88
N ARG A 469 24.74 -10.49 11.72
CA ARG A 469 25.22 -9.09 11.60
C ARG A 469 25.95 -8.77 10.30
N GLU A 470 26.10 -9.76 9.41
CA GLU A 470 26.72 -9.57 8.11
C GLU A 470 25.91 -8.57 7.28
N PRO A 471 26.45 -7.39 6.92
CA PRO A 471 25.64 -6.31 6.37
C PRO A 471 24.95 -6.68 5.05
N LEU A 472 25.68 -7.32 4.14
CA LEU A 472 25.21 -7.62 2.79
C LEU A 472 24.16 -8.75 2.76
N PRO A 473 24.39 -9.95 3.37
CA PRO A 473 23.35 -10.97 3.45
C PRO A 473 22.06 -10.50 4.11
N VAL A 474 22.17 -9.73 5.21
CA VAL A 474 21.00 -9.18 5.91
C VAL A 474 20.25 -8.16 5.03
N LEU A 475 20.97 -7.32 4.27
CA LEU A 475 20.35 -6.36 3.35
C LEU A 475 19.61 -7.07 2.21
N VAL A 476 20.23 -8.08 1.59
CA VAL A 476 19.60 -8.87 0.51
C VAL A 476 18.35 -9.59 1.04
N GLY A 477 18.43 -10.20 2.23
CA GLY A 477 17.26 -10.81 2.87
C GLY A 477 16.15 -9.79 3.17
N ALA A 478 16.49 -8.59 3.64
CA ALA A 478 15.53 -7.53 3.89
C ALA A 478 14.81 -7.07 2.60
N VAL A 479 15.53 -6.97 1.48
CA VAL A 479 14.97 -6.67 0.16
C VAL A 479 14.04 -7.80 -0.31
N VAL A 480 14.48 -9.06 -0.22
CA VAL A 480 13.68 -10.24 -0.61
C VAL A 480 12.38 -10.32 0.19
N TYR A 481 12.40 -10.00 1.48
CA TYR A 481 11.21 -10.00 2.31
C TYR A 481 10.27 -8.83 1.99
N ALA A 482 10.80 -7.61 1.97
CA ALA A 482 10.02 -6.38 1.78
C ALA A 482 9.47 -6.22 0.36
N PHE A 483 10.00 -6.95 -0.62
CA PHE A 483 9.52 -6.98 -2.00
C PHE A 483 9.17 -8.41 -2.45
N SER A 484 8.71 -9.25 -1.52
CA SER A 484 8.07 -10.52 -1.87
C SER A 484 6.76 -10.27 -2.63
N GLY A 485 6.30 -11.25 -3.41
CA GLY A 485 5.05 -11.14 -4.18
C GLY A 485 3.84 -10.77 -3.32
N PHE A 486 3.79 -11.23 -2.06
CA PHE A 486 2.78 -10.81 -1.10
C PHE A 486 2.81 -9.30 -0.86
N VAL A 487 3.98 -8.71 -0.60
CA VAL A 487 4.12 -7.27 -0.34
C VAL A 487 3.86 -6.45 -1.59
N ILE A 488 4.42 -6.86 -2.74
CA ILE A 488 4.17 -6.18 -4.04
C ILE A 488 2.66 -6.11 -4.31
N PHE A 489 1.92 -7.19 -4.06
CA PHE A 489 0.48 -7.23 -4.27
C PHE A 489 -0.32 -6.42 -3.23
N THR A 490 0.07 -6.47 -1.95
CA THR A 490 -0.75 -5.93 -0.85
C THR A 490 -0.40 -4.50 -0.46
N ALA A 491 0.79 -3.98 -0.78
CA ALA A 491 1.26 -2.69 -0.27
C ALA A 491 0.27 -1.53 -0.48
N ALA A 492 -0.18 -1.31 -1.72
CA ALA A 492 -1.16 -0.27 -2.03
C ALA A 492 -2.64 -0.73 -1.94
N LYS A 493 -2.91 -2.05 -1.92
CA LYS A 493 -4.29 -2.59 -1.86
C LYS A 493 -4.81 -2.74 -0.44
N HIS A 494 -4.01 -3.32 0.45
CA HIS A 494 -4.35 -3.69 1.81
C HIS A 494 -3.27 -3.21 2.79
N ILE A 495 -3.23 -1.90 3.03
CA ILE A 495 -2.22 -1.22 3.85
C ILE A 495 -2.13 -1.76 5.30
N TYR A 496 -3.24 -2.28 5.82
CA TYR A 496 -3.30 -2.94 7.14
C TYR A 496 -2.53 -4.27 7.16
N PHE A 497 -2.52 -5.02 6.05
CA PHE A 497 -1.80 -6.30 5.98
C PHE A 497 -0.29 -6.08 6.09
N ILE A 498 0.25 -5.02 5.50
CA ILE A 498 1.69 -4.72 5.64
C ILE A 498 2.02 -4.39 7.10
N THR A 499 1.22 -3.53 7.73
CA THR A 499 1.47 -3.12 9.13
C THR A 499 1.39 -4.31 10.08
N PHE A 500 0.25 -5.01 10.10
CA PHE A 500 -0.02 -5.99 11.15
C PHE A 500 0.49 -7.39 10.85
N LEU A 501 0.69 -7.76 9.58
CA LEU A 501 1.23 -9.07 9.23
C LEU A 501 2.73 -8.96 8.95
N VAL A 502 3.12 -8.15 7.97
CA VAL A 502 4.49 -8.15 7.42
C VAL A 502 5.49 -7.47 8.36
N ILE A 503 5.16 -6.32 8.96
CA ILE A 503 6.07 -5.61 9.87
C ILE A 503 6.10 -6.29 11.25
N TYR A 504 4.95 -6.73 11.76
CA TYR A 504 4.86 -7.20 13.14
C TYR A 504 5.42 -8.61 13.32
N LEU A 505 5.27 -9.53 12.36
CA LEU A 505 5.81 -10.89 12.48
C LEU A 505 7.32 -10.90 12.84
N PRO A 506 8.23 -10.26 12.07
CA PRO A 506 9.64 -10.23 12.43
C PRO A 506 9.91 -9.61 13.79
N LEU A 507 9.16 -8.57 14.19
CA LEU A 507 9.37 -7.90 15.48
C LEU A 507 8.90 -8.76 16.67
N ILE A 508 7.81 -9.51 16.52
CA ILE A 508 7.33 -10.50 17.49
C ILE A 508 8.41 -11.58 17.65
N LEU A 509 8.89 -12.16 16.54
CA LEU A 509 9.96 -13.17 16.56
C LEU A 509 11.28 -12.61 17.14
N ALA A 510 11.61 -11.35 16.84
CA ALA A 510 12.77 -10.67 17.43
C ALA A 510 12.61 -10.48 18.94
N GLY A 511 11.39 -10.25 19.41
CA GLY A 511 11.02 -10.23 20.82
C GLY A 511 11.27 -11.58 21.49
N CYS A 512 10.79 -12.67 20.88
CA CYS A 512 11.04 -14.04 21.34
C CYS A 512 12.53 -14.30 21.51
N GLU A 513 13.33 -14.05 20.47
CA GLU A 513 14.77 -14.31 20.49
C GLU A 513 15.52 -13.42 21.49
N ARG A 514 15.09 -12.17 21.69
CA ARG A 514 15.65 -11.28 22.73
C ARG A 514 15.34 -11.77 24.14
N TRP A 515 14.17 -12.35 24.38
CA TRP A 515 13.86 -13.00 25.65
C TRP A 515 14.70 -14.26 25.84
N LEU A 516 14.62 -15.20 24.89
CA LEU A 516 15.26 -16.51 24.99
C LEU A 516 16.78 -16.43 25.12
N ARG A 517 17.43 -15.48 24.42
CA ARG A 517 18.90 -15.32 24.47
C ARG A 517 19.38 -14.31 25.52
N LYS A 518 18.65 -13.20 25.69
CA LYS A 518 19.16 -12.01 26.43
C LYS A 518 18.28 -11.62 27.62
N ARG A 519 17.20 -12.35 27.89
CA ARG A 519 16.21 -12.08 28.95
C ARG A 519 15.65 -10.66 28.89
N LYS A 520 15.51 -10.11 27.67
CA LYS A 520 14.90 -8.80 27.41
C LYS A 520 13.47 -8.97 26.91
N TRP A 521 12.50 -8.76 27.80
CA TRP A 521 11.07 -8.98 27.55
C TRP A 521 10.36 -7.85 26.79
N GLY A 522 10.81 -6.59 26.94
CA GLY A 522 10.04 -5.40 26.53
C GLY A 522 9.60 -5.35 25.06
N LEU A 523 10.43 -5.82 24.12
CA LEU A 523 10.04 -5.85 22.71
C LEU A 523 8.90 -6.85 22.48
N PHE A 524 8.96 -8.03 23.12
CA PHE A 524 7.95 -9.06 22.93
C PHE A 524 6.59 -8.61 23.47
N VAL A 525 6.54 -8.19 24.75
CA VAL A 525 5.32 -7.69 25.40
C VAL A 525 4.73 -6.52 24.63
N GLY A 526 5.55 -5.54 24.22
CA GLY A 526 5.10 -4.39 23.45
C GLY A 526 4.54 -4.76 22.07
N MET A 527 5.13 -5.73 21.37
CA MET A 527 4.62 -6.16 20.07
C MET A 527 3.34 -7.00 20.18
N ILE A 528 3.18 -7.82 21.22
CA ILE A 528 1.91 -8.52 21.47
C ILE A 528 0.82 -7.50 21.80
N PHE A 529 1.11 -6.51 22.65
CA PHE A 529 0.18 -5.40 22.92
C PHE A 529 -0.27 -4.71 21.63
N LEU A 530 0.67 -4.28 20.79
CA LEU A 530 0.37 -3.61 19.51
C LEU A 530 -0.37 -4.51 18.52
N ALA A 531 -0.03 -5.80 18.46
CA ALA A 531 -0.71 -6.74 17.57
C ALA A 531 -2.18 -6.92 17.98
N MET A 532 -2.45 -7.07 19.28
CA MET A 532 -3.79 -7.26 19.82
C MET A 532 -4.67 -6.03 19.68
N THR A 533 -4.12 -4.82 19.86
CA THR A 533 -4.85 -3.56 19.66
C THR A 533 -5.06 -3.23 18.17
N GLY A 534 -4.19 -3.73 17.29
CA GLY A 534 -4.26 -3.52 15.85
C GLY A 534 -5.32 -4.35 15.12
N GLY A 535 -5.65 -5.53 15.66
CA GLY A 535 -6.73 -6.38 15.14
C GLY A 535 -6.52 -7.86 15.49
N TYR A 536 -7.55 -8.49 16.05
CA TYR A 536 -7.51 -9.88 16.53
C TYR A 536 -7.16 -10.89 15.43
N TYR A 537 -7.70 -10.71 14.21
CA TYR A 537 -7.44 -11.58 13.07
C TYR A 537 -5.93 -11.59 12.69
N TYR A 538 -5.29 -10.43 12.63
CA TYR A 538 -3.87 -10.34 12.29
C TYR A 538 -2.98 -10.89 13.41
N ALA A 539 -3.33 -10.59 14.67
CA ALA A 539 -2.63 -11.11 15.83
C ALA A 539 -2.69 -12.65 15.91
N PHE A 540 -3.85 -13.23 15.59
CA PHE A 540 -4.06 -14.67 15.53
C PHE A 540 -3.14 -15.36 14.52
N ILE A 541 -3.08 -14.88 13.27
CA ILE A 541 -2.20 -15.45 12.23
C ILE A 541 -0.73 -15.41 12.66
N ASN A 542 -0.27 -14.25 13.15
CA ASN A 542 1.11 -14.10 13.61
C ASN A 542 1.43 -15.00 14.81
N THR A 543 0.45 -15.25 15.69
CA THR A 543 0.60 -16.14 16.84
C THR A 543 0.80 -17.59 16.38
N LEU A 544 0.05 -18.05 15.37
CA LEU A 544 0.25 -19.37 14.78
C LEU A 544 1.63 -19.51 14.12
N LEU A 545 2.05 -18.52 13.31
CA LEU A 545 3.39 -18.51 12.70
C LEU A 545 4.50 -18.48 13.75
N MET A 546 4.31 -17.71 14.82
CA MET A 546 5.22 -17.68 15.97
C MET A 546 5.29 -19.05 16.66
N ALA A 547 4.16 -19.71 16.89
CA ALA A 547 4.12 -21.03 17.50
C ALA A 547 4.89 -22.07 16.67
N ILE A 548 4.68 -22.11 15.34
CA ILE A 548 5.43 -22.97 14.42
C ILE A 548 6.92 -22.67 14.50
N TYR A 549 7.30 -21.39 14.44
CA TYR A 549 8.69 -20.97 14.56
C TYR A 549 9.32 -21.45 15.88
N LEU A 550 8.66 -21.20 17.01
CA LEU A 550 9.15 -21.56 18.34
C LEU A 550 9.31 -23.07 18.46
N LEU A 551 8.32 -23.85 18.01
CA LEU A 551 8.37 -25.32 18.06
C LEU A 551 9.58 -25.85 17.28
N ILE A 552 9.76 -25.41 16.03
CA ILE A 552 10.90 -25.83 15.19
C ILE A 552 12.22 -25.44 15.84
N ARG A 553 12.31 -24.20 16.33
CA ARG A 553 13.51 -23.62 16.94
C ARG A 553 13.90 -24.36 18.23
N GLU A 554 12.96 -24.59 19.13
CA GLU A 554 13.17 -25.30 20.40
C GLU A 554 13.53 -26.77 20.20
N ILE A 555 12.82 -27.50 19.32
CA ILE A 555 13.12 -28.90 19.00
C ILE A 555 14.50 -29.03 18.35
N CYS A 556 14.86 -28.16 17.41
CA CYS A 556 16.15 -28.26 16.74
C CYS A 556 17.34 -27.89 17.66
N LEU A 557 17.16 -26.95 18.59
CA LEU A 557 18.21 -26.52 19.51
C LEU A 557 18.39 -27.49 20.68
N TYR A 558 17.30 -27.86 21.36
CA TYR A 558 17.37 -28.61 22.62
C TYR A 558 17.01 -30.10 22.47
N ARG A 559 16.48 -30.52 21.32
CA ARG A 559 16.15 -31.91 20.97
C ARG A 559 15.32 -32.63 22.04
N THR A 560 15.95 -33.42 22.90
CA THR A 560 15.30 -34.26 23.91
C THR A 560 15.13 -33.58 25.27
N GLN A 561 15.59 -32.33 25.46
CA GLN A 561 15.45 -31.61 26.74
C GLN A 561 14.05 -31.00 26.91
N VAL A 562 13.02 -31.84 26.99
CA VAL A 562 11.60 -31.43 27.07
C VAL A 562 11.34 -30.44 28.22
N LYS A 563 11.96 -30.65 29.39
CA LYS A 563 11.82 -29.71 30.52
C LYS A 563 12.27 -28.29 30.17
N ARG A 564 13.36 -28.16 29.41
CA ARG A 564 13.87 -26.84 29.02
C ARG A 564 12.94 -26.18 28.01
N ILE A 565 12.51 -26.94 27.00
CA ILE A 565 11.55 -26.49 25.98
C ILE A 565 10.27 -25.99 26.66
N LEU A 566 9.69 -26.79 27.55
CA LEU A 566 8.47 -26.43 28.26
C LEU A 566 8.66 -25.17 29.13
N THR A 567 9.80 -25.04 29.80
CA THR A 567 10.11 -23.85 30.61
C THR A 567 10.18 -22.58 29.76
N ASP A 568 10.91 -22.63 28.64
CA ASP A 568 11.07 -21.48 27.75
C ASP A 568 9.72 -21.11 27.09
N LEU A 569 8.89 -22.10 26.72
CA LEU A 569 7.52 -21.89 26.21
C LEU A 569 6.57 -21.29 27.26
N LEU A 570 6.51 -21.84 28.48
CA LEU A 570 5.64 -21.32 29.55
C LEU A 570 6.00 -19.88 29.94
N GLN A 571 7.30 -19.55 29.94
CA GLN A 571 7.73 -18.16 30.18
C GLN A 571 7.28 -17.21 29.06
N LEU A 572 7.34 -17.65 27.80
CA LEU A 572 6.83 -16.87 26.69
C LEU A 572 5.30 -16.73 26.75
N VAL A 573 4.57 -17.77 27.15
CA VAL A 573 3.12 -17.67 27.41
C VAL A 573 2.83 -16.62 28.48
N GLY A 574 3.56 -16.60 29.59
CA GLY A 574 3.39 -15.56 30.62
C GLY A 574 3.64 -14.14 30.09
N LEU A 575 4.68 -13.94 29.25
CA LEU A 575 4.92 -12.64 28.63
C LEU A 575 3.87 -12.28 27.56
N TYR A 576 3.35 -13.28 26.84
CA TYR A 576 2.28 -13.10 25.87
C TYR A 576 1.00 -12.65 26.56
N LEU A 577 0.62 -13.33 27.65
CA LEU A 577 -0.53 -12.96 28.48
C LEU A 577 -0.38 -11.56 29.10
N TRP A 578 0.84 -11.14 29.43
CA TRP A 578 1.10 -9.78 29.87
C TRP A 578 0.88 -8.76 28.72
N GLY A 579 1.37 -9.03 27.51
CA GLY A 579 1.09 -8.20 26.34
C GLY A 579 -0.41 -8.11 26.02
N LEU A 580 -1.10 -9.24 26.10
CA LEU A 580 -2.56 -9.33 25.94
C LEU A 580 -3.28 -8.53 27.02
N ALA A 581 -2.90 -8.67 28.29
CA ALA A 581 -3.48 -7.96 29.42
C ALA A 581 -3.39 -6.43 29.22
N LEU A 582 -2.27 -5.92 28.70
CA LEU A 582 -2.14 -4.51 28.34
C LEU A 582 -3.13 -4.09 27.25
N ALA A 583 -3.48 -4.98 26.32
CA ALA A 583 -4.37 -4.71 25.20
C ALA A 583 -5.87 -4.91 25.51
N MET A 584 -6.22 -5.43 26.69
CA MET A 584 -7.60 -5.84 27.00
C MET A 584 -8.65 -4.72 26.87
N ALA A 585 -8.27 -3.46 27.12
CA ALA A 585 -9.16 -2.31 26.90
C ALA A 585 -9.69 -2.21 25.46
N ALA A 586 -8.89 -2.60 24.46
CA ALA A 586 -9.32 -2.63 23.07
C ALA A 586 -9.72 -4.05 22.63
N PHE A 587 -8.95 -5.06 23.03
CA PHE A 587 -9.12 -6.44 22.56
C PHE A 587 -10.43 -7.08 23.02
N LEU A 588 -10.79 -6.92 24.30
CA LEU A 588 -11.98 -7.59 24.85
C LEU A 588 -13.27 -7.11 24.17
N PRO A 589 -13.53 -5.79 24.05
CA PRO A 589 -14.68 -5.31 23.29
C PRO A 589 -14.77 -5.84 21.87
N THR A 590 -13.67 -5.80 21.12
CA THR A 590 -13.67 -6.22 19.71
C THR A 590 -13.95 -7.71 19.55
N VAL A 591 -13.48 -8.55 20.48
CA VAL A 591 -13.79 -9.99 20.45
C VAL A 591 -15.26 -10.25 20.79
N LEU A 592 -15.83 -9.55 21.77
CA LEU A 592 -17.26 -9.68 22.09
C LEU A 592 -18.14 -9.25 20.90
N ASP A 593 -17.77 -8.15 20.24
CA ASP A 593 -18.47 -7.67 19.05
C ASP A 593 -18.39 -8.68 17.89
N PHE A 594 -17.23 -9.29 17.66
CA PHE A 594 -17.06 -10.36 16.66
C PHE A 594 -17.93 -11.59 16.95
N LEU A 595 -18.03 -12.02 18.21
CA LEU A 595 -18.87 -13.15 18.60
C LEU A 595 -20.37 -12.87 18.40
N SER A 596 -20.78 -11.59 18.45
CA SER A 596 -22.16 -11.15 18.16
C SER A 596 -22.43 -10.83 16.69
N SER A 597 -21.49 -11.15 15.79
CA SER A 597 -21.58 -10.80 14.37
C SER A 597 -22.10 -11.94 13.51
N SER A 598 -22.65 -11.58 12.36
CA SER A 598 -23.07 -12.50 11.28
C SER A 598 -21.94 -13.37 10.70
N ARG A 599 -20.68 -13.15 11.11
CA ARG A 599 -19.52 -13.95 10.70
C ARG A 599 -19.18 -15.09 11.65
N SER A 600 -19.82 -15.16 12.81
CA SER A 600 -19.59 -16.23 13.78
C SER A 600 -20.17 -17.58 13.33
N ASP A 601 -21.23 -17.57 12.51
CA ASP A 601 -21.94 -18.77 12.02
C ASP A 601 -21.34 -19.43 10.77
N VAL A 602 -20.11 -19.09 10.37
CA VAL A 602 -19.47 -19.66 9.16
C VAL A 602 -18.89 -21.05 9.47
N ALA A 603 -19.76 -22.01 9.81
CA ALA A 603 -19.41 -23.41 10.06
C ALA A 603 -19.53 -24.31 8.81
N GLU A 604 -20.23 -23.88 7.76
CA GLU A 604 -20.64 -24.77 6.66
C GLU A 604 -19.80 -24.66 5.37
N SER A 605 -18.50 -24.35 5.47
CA SER A 605 -17.66 -24.48 4.27
C SER A 605 -17.22 -25.92 4.07
N ALA A 606 -17.63 -26.53 2.94
CA ALA A 606 -17.24 -27.88 2.54
C ALA A 606 -15.74 -28.13 2.76
N PHE A 607 -15.40 -29.23 3.44
CA PHE A 607 -14.03 -29.60 3.73
C PHE A 607 -13.48 -30.51 2.64
N THR A 608 -12.44 -30.04 1.94
CA THR A 608 -11.66 -30.88 1.04
C THR A 608 -10.31 -31.22 1.66
N LEU A 609 -9.89 -32.49 1.52
CA LEU A 609 -8.60 -32.94 2.04
C LEU A 609 -7.41 -32.40 1.23
N PHE A 610 -7.62 -32.20 -0.08
CA PHE A 610 -6.63 -31.68 -1.03
C PHE A 610 -7.19 -30.51 -1.85
N TYR A 611 -6.31 -29.63 -2.29
CA TYR A 611 -6.67 -28.61 -3.26
C TYR A 611 -6.88 -29.24 -4.66
N PRO A 612 -7.60 -28.56 -5.56
CA PRO A 612 -7.61 -28.93 -6.98
C PRO A 612 -6.19 -28.94 -7.57
N THR A 613 -5.92 -29.83 -8.53
CA THR A 613 -4.60 -29.98 -9.17
C THR A 613 -4.05 -28.67 -9.73
N GLU A 614 -4.92 -27.81 -10.26
CA GLU A 614 -4.55 -26.48 -10.76
C GLU A 614 -3.88 -25.61 -9.68
N HIS A 615 -4.31 -25.71 -8.43
CA HIS A 615 -3.70 -24.95 -7.34
C HIS A 615 -2.23 -25.33 -7.13
N TYR A 616 -1.95 -26.63 -7.06
CA TYR A 616 -0.59 -27.12 -6.89
C TYR A 616 0.30 -26.74 -8.07
N LEU A 617 -0.24 -26.84 -9.29
CA LEU A 617 0.46 -26.41 -10.49
C LEU A 617 0.76 -24.91 -10.46
N ARG A 618 -0.24 -24.04 -10.25
CA ARG A 618 -0.04 -22.58 -10.18
C ARG A 618 0.89 -22.16 -9.04
N MET A 619 0.81 -22.81 -7.88
CA MET A 619 1.72 -22.52 -6.77
C MET A 619 3.17 -22.82 -7.14
N PHE A 620 3.42 -23.92 -7.87
CA PHE A 620 4.74 -24.26 -8.38
C PHE A 620 5.21 -23.28 -9.46
N LEU A 621 4.37 -22.97 -10.44
CA LEU A 621 4.70 -22.10 -11.58
C LEU A 621 4.94 -20.64 -11.17
N CYS A 622 4.17 -20.12 -10.21
CA CYS A 622 4.27 -18.74 -9.71
C CYS A 622 5.23 -18.58 -8.50
N MET A 623 6.09 -19.58 -8.22
CA MET A 623 7.02 -19.51 -7.10
C MET A 623 8.06 -18.38 -7.29
N VAL A 624 8.57 -18.23 -8.52
CA VAL A 624 9.50 -17.17 -8.94
C VAL A 624 8.82 -16.30 -10.00
N GLY A 625 8.83 -14.98 -9.84
CA GLY A 625 8.32 -14.04 -10.84
C GLY A 625 7.28 -13.04 -10.34
N SER A 626 6.72 -12.27 -11.27
CA SER A 626 5.97 -11.03 -11.02
C SER A 626 4.45 -11.11 -11.14
N SER A 627 3.91 -12.23 -11.63
CA SER A 627 2.50 -12.58 -11.43
C SER A 627 2.39 -13.41 -10.15
N PRO A 628 2.21 -12.80 -8.97
CA PRO A 628 2.11 -13.57 -7.73
C PRO A 628 0.77 -14.33 -7.65
N SER A 629 0.00 -14.50 -8.74
CA SER A 629 -1.37 -14.99 -8.72
C SER A 629 -1.49 -16.50 -8.60
N GLY A 630 -1.23 -17.01 -7.40
CA GLY A 630 -1.75 -18.32 -7.00
C GLY A 630 -3.24 -18.27 -6.68
N THR A 631 -3.90 -19.41 -6.79
CA THR A 631 -5.27 -19.61 -6.28
C THR A 631 -5.28 -19.60 -4.75
N TYR A 632 -6.45 -19.42 -4.14
CA TYR A 632 -6.62 -19.34 -2.67
C TYR A 632 -5.69 -18.31 -1.99
N TRP A 633 -5.45 -17.17 -2.64
CA TRP A 633 -4.64 -16.06 -2.11
C TRP A 633 -3.14 -16.35 -1.88
N VAL A 634 -2.59 -17.45 -2.40
CA VAL A 634 -1.14 -17.67 -2.36
C VAL A 634 -0.43 -16.63 -3.24
N ARG A 635 0.34 -15.74 -2.61
CA ARG A 635 1.13 -14.69 -3.29
C ARG A 635 2.62 -14.84 -2.96
N LEU A 636 3.35 -15.67 -3.72
CA LEU A 636 4.77 -15.96 -3.47
C LEU A 636 5.68 -14.94 -4.17
N GLY A 637 5.72 -14.97 -5.51
CA GLY A 637 6.49 -14.03 -6.35
C GLY A 637 7.89 -13.74 -5.81
N LEU A 638 8.69 -14.78 -5.58
CA LEU A 638 9.98 -14.68 -4.92
C LEU A 638 11.09 -14.30 -5.91
N ALA A 639 12.10 -13.55 -5.46
CA ALA A 639 13.26 -13.24 -6.29
C ALA A 639 14.06 -14.51 -6.61
N GLY A 640 14.67 -14.60 -7.80
CA GLY A 640 15.39 -15.82 -8.25
C GLY A 640 16.53 -16.27 -7.33
N VAL A 641 17.12 -15.37 -6.53
CA VAL A 641 18.13 -15.74 -5.51
C VAL A 641 17.58 -16.69 -4.45
N VAL A 642 16.27 -16.62 -4.18
CA VAL A 642 15.57 -17.53 -3.26
C VAL A 642 15.59 -18.95 -3.80
N PHE A 643 15.36 -19.13 -5.11
CA PHE A 643 15.42 -20.45 -5.75
C PHE A 643 16.82 -21.06 -5.60
N ALA A 644 17.86 -20.29 -5.91
CA ALA A 644 19.24 -20.76 -5.78
C ALA A 644 19.59 -21.12 -4.32
N ALA A 645 19.16 -20.30 -3.35
CA ALA A 645 19.35 -20.59 -1.94
C ALA A 645 18.57 -21.84 -1.48
N ALA A 646 17.32 -22.01 -1.91
CA ALA A 646 16.50 -23.16 -1.60
C ALA A 646 17.09 -24.47 -2.16
N VAL A 647 17.56 -24.46 -3.41
CA VAL A 647 18.26 -25.62 -4.00
C VAL A 647 19.48 -25.97 -3.15
N LEU A 648 20.36 -25.00 -2.86
CA LEU A 648 21.55 -25.24 -2.05
C LEU A 648 21.23 -25.78 -0.64
N LEU A 649 20.14 -25.31 -0.02
CA LEU A 649 19.67 -25.75 1.29
C LEU A 649 19.47 -27.27 1.33
N PHE A 650 18.88 -27.85 0.28
CA PHE A 650 18.60 -29.27 0.20
C PHE A 650 19.79 -30.09 -0.34
N LEU A 651 20.61 -29.52 -1.23
CA LEU A 651 21.88 -30.17 -1.64
C LEU A 651 22.84 -30.38 -0.45
N ARG A 652 22.81 -29.47 0.54
CA ARG A 652 23.61 -29.54 1.77
C ARG A 652 22.87 -30.18 2.94
N TRP A 653 22.04 -31.20 2.67
CA TRP A 653 21.22 -31.89 3.68
C TRP A 653 21.99 -32.37 4.93
N ARG A 654 23.27 -32.77 4.76
CA ARG A 654 24.10 -33.27 5.87
C ARG A 654 24.52 -32.17 6.86
N GLU A 655 24.41 -30.89 6.50
CA GLU A 655 24.77 -29.79 7.38
C GLU A 655 23.71 -29.53 8.44
N ARG A 656 23.92 -30.09 9.64
CA ARG A 656 22.96 -30.01 10.76
C ARG A 656 22.58 -28.60 11.19
N GLN A 657 23.45 -27.61 10.99
CA GLN A 657 23.15 -26.20 11.31
C GLN A 657 22.03 -25.62 10.44
N LEU A 658 21.78 -26.20 9.26
CA LEU A 658 20.69 -25.80 8.36
C LEU A 658 19.37 -26.53 8.65
N ALA A 659 19.33 -27.46 9.61
CA ALA A 659 18.14 -28.24 9.92
C ALA A 659 16.91 -27.39 10.31
N PRO A 660 17.03 -26.31 11.13
CA PRO A 660 15.87 -25.46 11.45
C PRO A 660 15.28 -24.77 10.21
N LEU A 661 16.13 -24.35 9.27
CA LEU A 661 15.69 -23.69 8.03
C LEU A 661 14.98 -24.68 7.10
N ARG A 662 15.49 -25.91 6.99
CA ARG A 662 14.84 -26.99 6.23
C ARG A 662 13.50 -27.38 6.83
N ALA A 663 13.44 -27.55 8.15
CA ALA A 663 12.20 -27.84 8.85
C ALA A 663 11.18 -26.70 8.64
N GLY A 664 11.59 -25.43 8.79
CA GLY A 664 10.74 -24.27 8.50
C GLY A 664 10.20 -24.26 7.07
N ALA A 665 11.08 -24.44 6.08
CA ALA A 665 10.70 -24.49 4.68
C ALA A 665 9.71 -25.63 4.39
N LEU A 666 9.99 -26.85 4.86
CA LEU A 666 9.16 -28.02 4.61
C LEU A 666 7.81 -27.95 5.33
N VAL A 667 7.79 -27.52 6.61
CA VAL A 667 6.55 -27.40 7.38
C VAL A 667 5.64 -26.33 6.79
N LEU A 668 6.18 -25.15 6.50
CA LEU A 668 5.38 -24.07 5.91
C LEU A 668 4.96 -24.41 4.47
N PHE A 669 5.79 -25.07 3.68
CA PHE A 669 5.37 -25.56 2.35
C PHE A 669 4.27 -26.61 2.46
N ALA A 670 4.40 -27.58 3.38
CA ALA A 670 3.35 -28.57 3.63
C ALA A 670 2.04 -27.91 4.06
N CYS A 671 2.09 -26.87 4.91
CA CYS A 671 0.90 -26.11 5.28
C CYS A 671 0.26 -25.41 4.07
N LEU A 672 1.04 -24.88 3.11
CA LEU A 672 0.47 -24.31 1.87
C LEU A 672 -0.22 -25.37 1.01
N CYS A 673 0.20 -26.62 1.09
CA CYS A 673 -0.38 -27.73 0.32
C CYS A 673 -1.69 -28.30 0.91
N VAL A 674 -2.08 -27.91 2.13
CA VAL A 674 -3.20 -28.52 2.86
C VAL A 674 -4.33 -27.50 3.11
N PRO A 675 -5.54 -27.68 2.54
CA PRO A 675 -6.68 -26.77 2.73
C PRO A 675 -7.03 -26.51 4.19
N LEU A 676 -6.94 -27.54 5.05
CA LEU A 676 -7.16 -27.42 6.49
C LEU A 676 -6.29 -26.32 7.12
N MET A 677 -5.03 -26.21 6.70
CA MET A 677 -4.14 -25.18 7.21
C MET A 677 -4.59 -23.80 6.74
N GLY A 678 -5.05 -23.67 5.49
CA GLY A 678 -5.69 -22.45 5.01
C GLY A 678 -6.91 -22.04 5.85
N LYS A 679 -7.76 -22.99 6.28
CA LYS A 679 -8.88 -22.70 7.21
C LYS A 679 -8.36 -22.30 8.59
N ILE A 680 -7.45 -23.07 9.19
CA ILE A 680 -6.89 -22.80 10.52
C ILE A 680 -6.28 -21.39 10.57
N PHE A 681 -5.44 -21.03 9.59
CA PHE A 681 -4.86 -19.70 9.53
C PHE A 681 -5.88 -18.59 9.23
N ASN A 682 -7.06 -18.91 8.72
CA ASN A 682 -8.17 -17.97 8.52
C ASN A 682 -9.20 -18.01 9.66
N GLY A 683 -8.83 -18.55 10.84
CA GLY A 683 -9.74 -18.62 11.99
C GLY A 683 -10.89 -19.62 11.82
N PHE A 684 -10.64 -20.72 11.11
CA PHE A 684 -11.59 -21.77 10.75
C PHE A 684 -12.69 -21.36 9.76
N GLY A 685 -12.61 -20.16 9.18
CA GLY A 685 -13.46 -19.75 8.06
C GLY A 685 -13.07 -20.44 6.73
N TYR A 686 -13.35 -19.77 5.61
CA TYR A 686 -13.04 -20.30 4.28
C TYR A 686 -11.53 -20.53 4.05
N VAL A 687 -11.20 -21.40 3.09
CA VAL A 687 -9.82 -21.76 2.77
C VAL A 687 -9.10 -20.58 2.10
N THR A 688 -8.07 -20.02 2.75
CA THR A 688 -7.23 -18.96 2.18
C THR A 688 -5.83 -18.94 2.76
N ASN A 689 -4.83 -18.68 1.93
CA ASN A 689 -3.40 -18.72 2.29
C ASN A 689 -2.79 -17.33 2.41
N ARG A 690 -3.53 -16.36 2.98
CA ARG A 690 -3.04 -15.00 3.28
C ARG A 690 -1.82 -14.97 4.20
N TRP A 691 -1.53 -16.06 4.89
CA TRP A 691 -0.37 -16.22 5.77
C TRP A 691 0.95 -16.49 5.03
N CYS A 692 0.95 -16.62 3.70
CA CYS A 692 2.14 -16.96 2.90
C CYS A 692 3.32 -15.98 3.04
N TYR A 693 3.12 -14.77 3.58
CA TYR A 693 4.21 -13.88 3.99
C TYR A 693 5.13 -14.51 5.06
N GLY A 694 4.62 -15.42 5.91
CA GLY A 694 5.44 -16.21 6.84
C GLY A 694 6.39 -17.18 6.12
N PHE A 695 5.95 -17.75 5.01
CA PHE A 695 6.82 -18.53 4.13
C PHE A 695 7.87 -17.64 3.44
N ALA A 696 7.46 -16.46 2.94
CA ALA A 696 8.39 -15.47 2.39
C ALA A 696 9.44 -15.01 3.43
N PHE A 697 9.07 -14.84 4.69
CA PHE A 697 9.98 -14.55 5.80
C PHE A 697 11.01 -15.68 5.98
N CYS A 698 10.56 -16.94 6.00
CA CYS A 698 11.45 -18.10 6.10
C CYS A 698 12.44 -18.16 4.93
N MET A 699 11.95 -17.93 3.70
CA MET A 699 12.76 -17.89 2.49
C MET A 699 13.79 -16.76 2.47
N ALA A 700 13.41 -15.55 2.91
CA ALA A 700 14.33 -14.45 3.09
C ALA A 700 15.44 -14.81 4.11
N LEU A 701 15.08 -15.48 5.22
CA LEU A 701 16.07 -15.94 6.21
C LEU A 701 17.02 -17.01 5.66
N ILE A 702 16.52 -17.89 4.78
CA ILE A 702 17.34 -18.87 4.05
C ILE A 702 18.39 -18.15 3.18
N VAL A 703 17.98 -17.09 2.45
CA VAL A 703 18.91 -16.26 1.68
C VAL A 703 19.97 -15.62 2.57
N VAL A 704 19.60 -15.04 3.72
CA VAL A 704 20.58 -14.47 4.68
C VAL A 704 21.62 -15.50 5.10
N CYS A 705 21.19 -16.74 5.36
CA CYS A 705 22.08 -17.78 5.87
C CYS A 705 22.92 -18.46 4.77
N LEU A 706 22.46 -18.47 3.52
CA LEU A 706 23.10 -19.18 2.42
C LEU A 706 23.79 -18.27 1.40
N LEU A 707 23.56 -16.96 1.38
CA LEU A 707 24.24 -16.04 0.45
C LEU A 707 25.77 -16.17 0.50
N PRO A 708 26.43 -16.25 1.69
CA PRO A 708 27.87 -16.48 1.72
C PRO A 708 28.31 -17.82 1.12
N ARG A 709 27.45 -18.84 1.16
CA ARG A 709 27.73 -20.19 0.66
C ARG A 709 27.40 -20.34 -0.83
N LEU A 710 26.49 -19.53 -1.36
CA LEU A 710 26.16 -19.49 -2.79
C LEU A 710 27.35 -19.07 -3.66
N VAL A 711 28.31 -18.33 -3.11
CA VAL A 711 29.54 -17.95 -3.82
C VAL A 711 30.69 -18.95 -3.59
N GLU A 712 30.39 -20.10 -2.98
CA GLU A 712 31.34 -21.18 -2.66
C GLU A 712 30.79 -22.54 -3.09
N LEU A 713 30.14 -22.58 -4.26
CA LEU A 713 29.59 -23.80 -4.82
C LEU A 713 30.68 -24.76 -5.31
N ARG A 714 30.49 -26.04 -4.99
CA ARG A 714 31.27 -27.15 -5.58
C ARG A 714 30.83 -27.37 -7.03
N ALA A 715 31.70 -27.94 -7.87
CA ALA A 715 31.39 -28.17 -9.29
C ALA A 715 30.07 -28.94 -9.51
N TRP A 716 29.81 -29.99 -8.71
CA TRP A 716 28.56 -30.74 -8.80
C TRP A 716 27.33 -29.95 -8.30
N GLU A 717 27.50 -29.04 -7.33
CA GLU A 717 26.43 -28.13 -6.85
C GLU A 717 26.07 -27.12 -7.95
N GLN A 718 27.05 -26.66 -8.73
CA GLN A 718 26.84 -25.78 -9.88
C GLN A 718 26.03 -26.49 -10.98
N VAL A 719 26.41 -27.73 -11.30
CA VAL A 719 25.67 -28.56 -12.29
C VAL A 719 24.25 -28.83 -11.81
N ALA A 720 24.08 -29.26 -10.55
CA ALA A 720 22.76 -29.51 -9.99
C ALA A 720 21.88 -28.25 -10.00
N LEU A 721 22.43 -27.09 -9.61
CA LEU A 721 21.71 -25.83 -9.68
C LEU A 721 21.30 -25.47 -11.11
N ALA A 722 22.21 -25.58 -12.09
CA ALA A 722 21.91 -25.29 -13.48
C ALA A 722 20.82 -26.23 -14.06
N VAL A 723 20.90 -27.53 -13.76
CA VAL A 723 19.91 -28.52 -14.21
C VAL A 723 18.54 -28.27 -13.58
N LEU A 724 18.47 -27.99 -12.27
CA LEU A 724 17.21 -27.71 -11.59
C LEU A 724 16.59 -26.39 -12.04
N THR A 725 17.40 -25.36 -12.26
CA THR A 725 16.94 -24.10 -12.85
C THR A 725 16.41 -24.32 -14.28
N GLY A 726 17.16 -25.03 -15.12
CA GLY A 726 16.73 -25.34 -16.50
C GLY A 726 15.45 -26.17 -16.54
N GLY A 727 15.31 -27.16 -15.65
CA GLY A 727 14.11 -27.97 -15.51
C GLY A 727 12.90 -27.15 -15.04
N TYR A 728 13.08 -26.23 -14.08
CA TYR A 728 12.03 -25.32 -13.64
C TYR A 728 11.59 -24.38 -14.77
N ILE A 729 12.54 -23.75 -15.48
CA ILE A 729 12.24 -22.88 -16.63
C ILE A 729 11.48 -23.68 -17.71
N ALA A 730 11.94 -24.88 -18.04
CA ALA A 730 11.25 -25.74 -19.00
C ALA A 730 9.82 -26.09 -18.54
N ALA A 731 9.63 -26.40 -17.26
CA ALA A 731 8.30 -26.68 -16.72
C ALA A 731 7.38 -25.46 -16.83
N VAL A 732 7.86 -24.25 -16.52
CA VAL A 732 7.10 -23.01 -16.69
C VAL A 732 6.74 -22.78 -18.15
N VAL A 733 7.71 -22.89 -19.06
CA VAL A 733 7.49 -22.67 -20.50
C VAL A 733 6.53 -23.71 -21.12
N LEU A 734 6.56 -24.97 -20.65
CA LEU A 734 5.76 -26.05 -21.20
C LEU A 734 4.34 -26.12 -20.61
N LEU A 735 4.17 -25.78 -19.33
CA LEU A 735 2.92 -25.98 -18.60
C LEU A 735 2.08 -24.70 -18.46
N GLU A 736 2.70 -23.52 -18.46
CA GLU A 736 1.96 -22.25 -18.40
C GLU A 736 1.34 -21.95 -19.77
N ARG A 737 0.01 -22.00 -19.85
CA ARG A 737 -0.73 -21.78 -21.09
C ARG A 737 -0.79 -20.29 -21.48
N SER A 738 -0.72 -19.38 -20.50
CA SER A 738 -0.58 -17.94 -20.76
C SER A 738 0.88 -17.60 -21.00
N ARG A 739 1.30 -17.65 -22.27
CA ARG A 739 2.67 -17.35 -22.71
C ARG A 739 2.91 -15.83 -22.79
N GLY A 740 2.81 -15.12 -21.66
CA GLY A 740 3.03 -13.68 -21.59
C GLY A 740 4.51 -13.30 -21.55
N ASP A 741 4.83 -12.07 -21.96
CA ASP A 741 6.18 -11.51 -21.86
C ASP A 741 6.69 -11.43 -20.41
N VAL A 742 5.75 -11.39 -19.47
CA VAL A 742 5.97 -11.34 -18.02
C VAL A 742 6.67 -12.59 -17.50
N GLU A 743 6.18 -13.78 -17.86
CA GLU A 743 6.75 -15.06 -17.44
C GLU A 743 8.15 -15.27 -18.05
N TRP A 744 8.33 -14.89 -19.33
CA TRP A 744 9.62 -14.96 -20.02
C TRP A 744 10.69 -14.09 -19.35
N GLY A 745 10.33 -12.85 -18.99
CA GLY A 745 11.24 -11.95 -18.28
C GLY A 745 11.66 -12.49 -16.90
N ALA A 746 10.72 -13.05 -16.14
CA ALA A 746 11.02 -13.68 -14.85
C ALA A 746 11.96 -14.88 -15.00
N MET A 747 11.76 -15.74 -16.02
CA MET A 747 12.62 -16.89 -16.28
C MET A 747 14.01 -16.48 -16.77
N ALA A 748 14.11 -15.44 -17.60
CA ALA A 748 15.38 -14.86 -18.03
C ALA A 748 16.18 -14.33 -16.83
N LEU A 749 15.53 -13.66 -15.88
CA LEU A 749 16.16 -13.21 -14.65
C LEU A 749 16.59 -14.34 -13.74
N LEU A 750 15.79 -15.41 -13.63
CA LEU A 750 16.18 -16.61 -12.87
C LEU A 750 17.44 -17.25 -13.47
N ALA A 751 17.52 -17.36 -14.80
CA ALA A 751 18.70 -17.84 -15.51
C ALA A 751 19.91 -16.92 -15.26
N LEU A 752 19.71 -15.60 -15.31
CA LEU A 752 20.76 -14.60 -15.06
C LEU A 752 21.29 -14.65 -13.62
N VAL A 753 20.41 -14.77 -12.62
CA VAL A 753 20.79 -14.98 -11.22
C VAL A 753 21.60 -16.27 -11.07
N THR A 754 21.14 -17.36 -11.68
CA THR A 754 21.83 -18.66 -11.62
C THR A 754 23.23 -18.57 -12.23
N GLY A 755 23.34 -17.97 -13.42
CA GLY A 755 24.63 -17.73 -14.09
C GLY A 755 25.56 -16.85 -13.25
N ALA A 756 25.03 -15.82 -12.60
CA ALA A 756 25.81 -14.94 -11.73
C ALA A 756 26.28 -15.63 -10.44
N VAL A 757 25.47 -16.50 -9.84
CA VAL A 757 25.87 -17.32 -8.68
C VAL A 757 27.00 -18.26 -9.08
N ILE A 758 26.87 -18.95 -10.22
CA ILE A 758 27.92 -19.84 -10.75
C ILE A 758 29.19 -19.04 -11.04
N LEU A 759 29.11 -17.90 -11.72
CA LEU A 759 30.26 -17.05 -12.01
C LEU A 759 30.93 -16.53 -10.74
N ALA A 760 30.13 -16.05 -9.77
CA ALA A 760 30.61 -15.58 -8.47
C ALA A 760 31.33 -16.69 -7.69
N SER A 761 30.95 -17.96 -7.89
CA SER A 761 31.62 -19.10 -7.26
C SER A 761 33.08 -19.29 -7.69
N HIS A 762 33.45 -18.80 -8.88
CA HIS A 762 34.82 -18.85 -9.41
C HIS A 762 35.68 -17.63 -9.06
N TRP A 763 35.09 -16.56 -8.52
CA TRP A 763 35.85 -15.39 -8.11
C TRP A 763 36.67 -15.63 -6.84
N LYS A 764 37.92 -15.14 -6.85
CA LYS A 764 38.83 -15.19 -5.70
C LYS A 764 38.31 -14.38 -4.50
N ASN A 765 37.66 -13.24 -4.76
CA ASN A 765 37.05 -12.43 -3.72
C ASN A 765 35.55 -12.74 -3.60
N LYS A 766 35.20 -13.55 -2.61
CA LYS A 766 33.83 -14.01 -2.36
C LYS A 766 32.86 -12.88 -2.05
N ALA A 767 33.33 -11.84 -1.38
CA ALA A 767 32.47 -10.70 -1.06
C ALA A 767 32.07 -9.90 -2.32
N VAL A 768 32.96 -9.81 -3.33
CA VAL A 768 32.60 -9.22 -4.64
C VAL A 768 31.55 -10.08 -5.35
N GLY A 769 31.68 -11.41 -5.25
CA GLY A 769 30.65 -12.34 -5.74
C GLY A 769 29.29 -12.13 -5.09
N GLN A 770 29.25 -11.97 -3.75
CA GLN A 770 28.00 -11.69 -3.04
C GLN A 770 27.41 -10.35 -3.48
N GLY A 771 28.26 -9.33 -3.70
CA GLY A 771 27.85 -8.02 -4.20
C GLY A 771 27.17 -8.10 -5.57
N LEU A 772 27.71 -8.92 -6.49
CA LEU A 772 27.10 -9.17 -7.80
C LEU A 772 25.69 -9.79 -7.65
N VAL A 773 25.56 -10.84 -6.83
CA VAL A 773 24.26 -11.48 -6.56
C VAL A 773 23.27 -10.49 -5.94
N ALA A 774 23.73 -9.63 -5.03
CA ALA A 774 22.91 -8.59 -4.43
C ALA A 774 22.39 -7.57 -5.45
N VAL A 775 23.25 -7.07 -6.34
CA VAL A 775 22.86 -6.12 -7.41
C VAL A 775 21.83 -6.73 -8.33
N ILE A 776 22.02 -7.99 -8.75
CA ILE A 776 21.07 -8.69 -9.60
C ILE A 776 19.75 -8.92 -8.87
N THR A 777 19.78 -9.18 -7.56
CA THR A 777 18.56 -9.31 -6.76
C THR A 777 17.76 -8.00 -6.74
N VAL A 778 18.44 -6.86 -6.57
CA VAL A 778 17.79 -5.53 -6.65
C VAL A 778 17.21 -5.28 -8.04
N ALA A 779 17.94 -5.62 -9.11
CA ALA A 779 17.44 -5.51 -10.48
C ALA A 779 16.21 -6.41 -10.74
N ALA A 780 16.23 -7.65 -10.23
CA ALA A 780 15.10 -8.57 -10.35
C ALA A 780 13.86 -8.07 -9.59
N VAL A 781 14.05 -7.43 -8.43
CA VAL A 781 12.94 -6.79 -7.69
C VAL A 781 12.35 -5.62 -8.48
N LEU A 782 13.19 -4.74 -9.04
CA LEU A 782 12.72 -3.63 -9.87
C LEU A 782 11.97 -4.11 -11.11
N PHE A 783 12.46 -5.16 -11.75
CA PHE A 783 11.75 -5.81 -12.85
C PHE A 783 10.41 -6.39 -12.38
N ASN A 784 10.36 -7.06 -11.22
CA ASN A 784 9.10 -7.57 -10.71
C ASN A 784 8.08 -6.46 -10.41
N LEU A 785 8.54 -5.29 -9.95
CA LEU A 785 7.70 -4.10 -9.78
C LEU A 785 7.18 -3.60 -11.13
N SER A 786 8.04 -3.51 -12.16
CA SER A 786 7.61 -3.07 -13.50
C SER A 786 6.55 -3.99 -14.07
N GLN A 787 6.77 -5.29 -14.03
CA GLN A 787 5.80 -6.24 -14.55
C GLN A 787 4.43 -6.20 -13.85
N PHE A 788 4.38 -5.77 -12.59
CA PHE A 788 3.12 -5.69 -11.84
C PHE A 788 2.43 -4.33 -11.93
N TYR A 789 3.19 -3.23 -11.97
CA TYR A 789 2.64 -1.87 -11.88
C TYR A 789 2.77 -1.04 -13.16
N ASP A 790 3.61 -1.43 -14.11
CA ASP A 790 3.75 -0.71 -15.38
C ASP A 790 2.55 -0.98 -16.30
N PRO A 791 1.82 0.06 -16.75
CA PRO A 791 0.72 -0.08 -17.72
C PRO A 791 1.09 -0.80 -19.01
N ALA A 792 2.38 -0.80 -19.40
CA ALA A 792 2.84 -1.55 -20.57
C ALA A 792 2.70 -3.07 -20.42
N HIS A 793 2.65 -3.57 -19.18
CA HIS A 793 2.61 -5.00 -18.86
C HIS A 793 1.38 -5.41 -18.04
N SER A 794 0.71 -4.47 -17.35
CA SER A 794 -0.40 -4.78 -16.45
C SER A 794 -1.40 -3.63 -16.26
N ASP A 795 -2.70 -3.96 -16.26
CA ASP A 795 -3.79 -3.03 -15.93
C ASP A 795 -3.97 -2.81 -14.41
N ALA A 796 -2.96 -3.18 -13.59
CA ALA A 796 -3.07 -3.10 -12.14
C ALA A 796 -3.34 -1.67 -11.65
N LEU A 797 -2.75 -0.65 -12.30
CA LEU A 797 -2.91 0.76 -11.93
C LEU A 797 -4.33 1.29 -12.15
N GLU A 798 -5.06 0.78 -13.14
CA GLU A 798 -6.45 1.19 -13.40
C GLU A 798 -7.39 0.91 -12.22
N ARG A 799 -6.98 0.00 -11.31
CA ARG A 799 -7.74 -0.34 -10.10
C ARG A 799 -7.55 0.66 -8.97
N TYR A 800 -6.71 1.68 -9.13
CA TYR A 800 -6.47 2.74 -8.16
C TYR A 800 -7.15 4.05 -8.58
N VAL A 801 -7.43 4.92 -7.61
CA VAL A 801 -8.09 6.21 -7.86
C VAL A 801 -7.09 7.16 -8.51
N PRO A 802 -7.45 7.92 -9.56
CA PRO A 802 -6.60 8.97 -10.11
C PRO A 802 -6.18 9.99 -9.02
N ALA A 803 -4.97 10.53 -9.13
CA ALA A 803 -4.42 11.44 -8.15
C ALA A 803 -5.25 12.72 -8.04
N GLY A 804 -5.61 13.11 -6.81
CA GLY A 804 -6.44 14.29 -6.53
C GLY A 804 -7.94 14.09 -6.70
N ASP A 805 -8.38 12.94 -7.24
CA ASP A 805 -9.80 12.64 -7.42
C ASP A 805 -10.45 12.02 -6.19
N VAL A 806 -9.66 11.59 -5.19
CA VAL A 806 -10.17 11.02 -3.93
C VAL A 806 -11.14 11.98 -3.24
N LYS A 807 -10.74 13.25 -3.07
CA LYS A 807 -11.60 14.27 -2.48
C LYS A 807 -12.79 14.59 -3.38
N LYS A 808 -12.59 14.65 -4.70
CA LYS A 808 -13.67 14.93 -5.65
C LYS A 808 -14.77 13.87 -5.55
N ALA A 809 -14.38 12.60 -5.52
CA ALA A 809 -15.29 11.46 -5.40
C ALA A 809 -16.15 11.51 -4.12
N VAL A 810 -15.59 11.92 -2.98
CA VAL A 810 -16.37 12.12 -1.75
C VAL A 810 -17.25 13.36 -1.85
N SER A 811 -16.71 14.48 -2.34
CA SER A 811 -17.45 15.74 -2.43
C SER A 811 -18.60 15.74 -3.45
N ALA A 812 -18.60 14.78 -4.39
CA ALA A 812 -19.63 14.59 -5.42
C ALA A 812 -20.59 13.44 -5.12
N SER A 813 -20.50 12.88 -3.92
CA SER A 813 -21.34 11.78 -3.48
C SER A 813 -22.72 12.24 -3.01
N ALA A 814 -23.69 11.34 -3.04
CA ALA A 814 -25.04 11.57 -2.52
C ALA A 814 -25.01 11.76 -0.99
N GLU A 815 -24.12 11.06 -0.30
CA GLU A 815 -23.88 11.15 1.15
C GLU A 815 -23.36 12.54 1.57
N GLN A 816 -22.61 13.22 0.69
CA GLN A 816 -22.17 14.59 0.94
C GLN A 816 -23.31 15.60 0.72
N VAL A 817 -24.23 15.33 -0.21
CA VAL A 817 -25.44 16.14 -0.37
C VAL A 817 -26.35 15.97 0.84
N ALA A 818 -26.60 14.72 1.23
CA ALA A 818 -27.39 14.34 2.41
C ALA A 818 -26.88 14.99 3.71
N ALA A 819 -25.57 14.91 3.97
CA ALA A 819 -24.97 15.47 5.18
C ALA A 819 -24.99 17.02 5.25
N ASN A 820 -25.32 17.70 4.15
CA ASN A 820 -25.45 19.17 4.11
C ASN A 820 -26.91 19.63 4.04
N LEU A 821 -27.88 18.73 4.17
CA LEU A 821 -29.29 19.11 4.30
C LEU A 821 -29.50 19.71 5.69
N GLU A 822 -30.20 20.83 5.76
CA GLU A 822 -30.62 21.42 7.03
C GLU A 822 -31.92 20.74 7.45
N GLY A 823 -31.97 20.25 8.70
CA GLY A 823 -33.16 19.61 9.26
C GLY A 823 -33.07 19.60 10.78
N ASP A 824 -34.20 19.84 11.43
CA ASP A 824 -34.33 19.77 12.88
C ASP A 824 -34.49 18.32 13.34
N GLY A 825 -33.88 17.98 14.48
CA GLY A 825 -33.97 16.66 15.11
C GLY A 825 -33.15 15.55 14.45
N PHE A 826 -33.29 14.33 14.97
CA PHE A 826 -32.65 13.13 14.45
C PHE A 826 -33.37 12.61 13.19
N TYR A 827 -32.62 12.33 12.13
CA TYR A 827 -33.13 11.64 10.94
C TYR A 827 -32.02 10.87 10.20
N ARG A 828 -32.43 9.88 9.40
CA ARG A 828 -31.56 9.18 8.45
C ARG A 828 -31.87 9.57 7.01
N THR A 829 -30.89 9.34 6.14
CA THR A 829 -31.00 9.54 4.69
C THR A 829 -30.62 8.27 3.95
N GLU A 830 -31.48 7.83 3.04
CA GLU A 830 -31.15 6.77 2.11
C GLU A 830 -30.53 7.35 0.82
N VAL A 831 -29.57 6.64 0.24
CA VAL A 831 -28.93 7.02 -1.02
C VAL A 831 -28.91 5.83 -1.97
N GLU A 832 -28.77 6.09 -3.27
CA GLU A 832 -28.62 5.02 -4.26
C GLU A 832 -27.51 4.02 -3.85
N ALA A 833 -27.86 2.73 -3.87
CA ALA A 833 -27.03 1.63 -3.38
C ALA A 833 -25.60 1.68 -3.93
N ASN A 834 -24.62 1.86 -3.03
CA ASN A 834 -23.21 1.95 -3.37
C ASN A 834 -22.32 1.20 -2.36
N ARG A 835 -21.05 0.99 -2.70
CA ARG A 835 -20.09 0.21 -1.89
C ARG A 835 -19.28 1.07 -0.91
N SER A 836 -19.87 2.07 -0.26
CA SER A 836 -19.09 3.04 0.49
C SER A 836 -19.64 3.37 1.88
N ASN A 837 -18.74 3.53 2.86
CA ASN A 837 -19.05 4.04 4.20
C ASN A 837 -18.88 5.56 4.25
N ARG A 838 -19.35 6.28 3.22
CA ARG A 838 -19.08 7.72 3.07
C ARG A 838 -19.77 8.57 4.13
N PHE A 839 -20.86 8.11 4.73
CA PHE A 839 -21.48 8.80 5.87
C PHE A 839 -20.51 9.02 7.04
N CYS A 840 -19.59 8.08 7.29
CA CYS A 840 -18.51 8.25 8.27
C CYS A 840 -17.49 9.34 7.89
N LEU A 841 -17.47 9.78 6.63
CA LEU A 841 -16.62 10.88 6.15
C LEU A 841 -17.37 12.21 6.11
N THR A 842 -18.65 12.20 5.75
CA THR A 842 -19.44 13.41 5.47
C THR A 842 -20.19 13.93 6.69
N GLY A 843 -20.51 13.08 7.67
CA GLY A 843 -21.14 13.47 8.94
C GLY A 843 -22.67 13.45 8.93
N GLY A 844 -23.30 12.49 8.26
CA GLY A 844 -24.75 12.25 8.28
C GLY A 844 -25.10 10.80 8.61
N TYR A 845 -26.38 10.49 8.81
CA TYR A 845 -26.86 9.14 9.17
C TYR A 845 -27.55 8.46 8.00
N GLY A 846 -27.29 7.17 7.80
CA GLY A 846 -27.78 6.43 6.63
C GLY A 846 -28.19 5.00 6.94
N THR A 847 -28.35 4.19 5.89
CA THR A 847 -28.81 2.80 5.96
C THR A 847 -27.86 1.79 5.29
N ILE A 848 -26.69 2.28 4.82
CA ILE A 848 -25.65 1.49 4.13
C ILE A 848 -24.51 1.18 5.10
N SER A 849 -24.00 -0.05 5.08
CA SER A 849 -22.87 -0.46 5.91
C SER A 849 -21.97 -1.48 5.20
N TYR A 850 -20.65 -1.24 5.23
CA TYR A 850 -19.63 -2.14 4.67
C TYR A 850 -18.41 -2.24 5.59
N TRP A 851 -18.43 -3.17 6.55
CA TRP A 851 -17.32 -3.35 7.50
C TRP A 851 -16.85 -4.80 7.54
N SER A 852 -15.71 -5.09 8.16
CA SER A 852 -15.25 -6.49 8.28
C SER A 852 -16.08 -7.30 9.28
N VAL A 853 -16.80 -6.62 10.16
CA VAL A 853 -17.70 -7.19 11.17
C VAL A 853 -18.95 -6.31 11.14
N LEU A 854 -20.13 -6.91 11.00
CA LEU A 854 -21.43 -6.26 11.15
C LEU A 854 -22.23 -7.00 12.22
N ASN A 855 -23.10 -6.26 12.90
CA ASN A 855 -24.07 -6.81 13.84
C ASN A 855 -24.92 -7.90 13.16
N GLY A 856 -25.04 -9.09 13.78
CA GLY A 856 -25.91 -10.17 13.31
C GLY A 856 -27.36 -9.73 13.15
N ASP A 857 -27.96 -9.14 14.19
CA ASP A 857 -29.36 -8.68 14.20
C ASP A 857 -29.66 -7.68 13.07
N LEU A 858 -28.70 -6.82 12.71
CA LEU A 858 -28.85 -5.89 11.58
C LEU A 858 -28.91 -6.65 10.25
N VAL A 859 -28.08 -7.68 10.08
CA VAL A 859 -28.05 -8.46 8.84
C VAL A 859 -29.30 -9.34 8.75
N ASP A 860 -29.68 -9.98 9.86
CA ASP A 860 -30.87 -10.82 9.95
C ASP A 860 -32.15 -10.03 9.68
N TYR A 861 -32.25 -8.79 10.18
CA TYR A 861 -33.36 -7.90 9.82
C TYR A 861 -33.46 -7.67 8.30
N TYR A 862 -32.34 -7.51 7.59
CA TYR A 862 -32.38 -7.34 6.13
C TYR A 862 -32.70 -8.67 5.41
N LEU A 863 -32.38 -9.81 6.03
CA LEU A 863 -32.72 -11.14 5.54
C LEU A 863 -34.19 -11.50 5.81
N ASP A 864 -34.79 -11.03 6.89
CA ASP A 864 -36.23 -11.24 7.19
C ASP A 864 -37.13 -10.72 6.06
N PHE A 865 -36.67 -9.71 5.30
CA PHE A 865 -37.36 -9.13 4.12
C PHE A 865 -36.75 -9.54 2.76
N ASP A 866 -35.78 -10.46 2.77
CA ASP A 866 -35.07 -10.97 1.60
C ASP A 866 -34.51 -9.86 0.69
N LEU A 867 -33.95 -8.80 1.28
CA LEU A 867 -33.48 -7.64 0.52
C LEU A 867 -32.37 -8.01 -0.46
N ASN A 868 -32.54 -7.70 -1.75
CA ASN A 868 -31.49 -7.84 -2.78
C ASN A 868 -30.23 -7.00 -2.48
N THR A 869 -30.33 -6.02 -1.58
CA THR A 869 -29.24 -5.13 -1.15
C THR A 869 -28.28 -5.78 -0.15
N VAL A 870 -28.63 -6.93 0.44
CA VAL A 870 -27.68 -7.76 1.20
C VAL A 870 -26.76 -8.44 0.20
N ARG A 871 -25.54 -7.94 0.10
CA ARG A 871 -24.54 -8.54 -0.79
C ARG A 871 -23.82 -9.69 -0.11
N GLN A 872 -23.40 -9.49 1.13
CA GLN A 872 -22.56 -10.40 1.91
C GLN A 872 -22.97 -10.21 3.38
N SER A 873 -22.64 -11.17 4.24
CA SER A 873 -22.91 -11.07 5.69
C SER A 873 -22.31 -9.81 6.35
N TYR A 874 -21.43 -9.10 5.66
CA TYR A 874 -20.72 -7.92 6.15
C TYR A 874 -20.90 -6.68 5.26
N ALA A 875 -21.87 -6.73 4.33
CA ALA A 875 -22.16 -5.64 3.39
C ALA A 875 -23.67 -5.54 3.08
N VAL A 876 -24.30 -4.47 3.57
CA VAL A 876 -25.70 -4.12 3.31
C VAL A 876 -25.80 -2.77 2.62
N TRP A 877 -26.60 -2.66 1.56
CA TRP A 877 -26.63 -1.48 0.68
C TRP A 877 -27.97 -0.74 0.68
N GLY A 878 -28.50 -0.44 1.87
CA GLY A 878 -29.75 0.28 2.05
C GLY A 878 -30.98 -0.62 2.05
N LEU A 879 -32.17 -0.02 2.19
CA LEU A 879 -33.43 -0.72 2.45
C LEU A 879 -34.21 -1.05 1.17
N ASP A 880 -33.49 -1.18 0.03
CA ASP A 880 -34.04 -1.34 -1.31
C ASP A 880 -35.10 -0.28 -1.70
N GLN A 881 -35.03 0.91 -1.09
CA GLN A 881 -36.00 1.99 -1.31
C GLN A 881 -37.46 1.55 -1.05
N ARG A 882 -37.71 0.73 -0.02
CA ARG A 882 -39.06 0.31 0.37
C ARG A 882 -39.67 1.30 1.36
N ALA A 883 -40.88 1.79 1.08
CA ALA A 883 -41.50 2.88 1.85
C ALA A 883 -41.63 2.56 3.35
N SER A 884 -42.17 1.39 3.68
CA SER A 884 -42.30 0.83 5.03
C SER A 884 -40.99 0.78 5.82
N LEU A 885 -39.95 0.17 5.27
CA LEU A 885 -38.66 0.04 5.92
C LEU A 885 -37.98 1.41 6.10
N CYS A 886 -38.10 2.29 5.09
CA CYS A 886 -37.63 3.67 5.18
C CYS A 886 -38.31 4.42 6.34
N ALA A 887 -39.64 4.32 6.48
CA ALA A 887 -40.37 4.96 7.57
C ALA A 887 -39.89 4.44 8.94
N LEU A 888 -39.87 3.11 9.14
CA LEU A 888 -39.46 2.46 10.40
C LEU A 888 -38.00 2.78 10.79
N GLY A 889 -37.12 2.97 9.80
CA GLY A 889 -35.72 3.35 9.98
C GLY A 889 -35.48 4.85 10.21
N SER A 890 -36.55 5.64 10.36
CA SER A 890 -36.49 7.11 10.48
C SER A 890 -35.82 7.79 9.28
N VAL A 891 -36.03 7.26 8.08
CA VAL A 891 -35.50 7.83 6.83
C VAL A 891 -36.40 8.98 6.39
N ARG A 892 -35.87 10.20 6.53
CA ARG A 892 -36.56 11.43 6.12
C ARG A 892 -36.24 11.83 4.69
N TYR A 893 -35.01 11.60 4.24
CA TYR A 893 -34.59 12.00 2.90
C TYR A 893 -34.11 10.82 2.07
N PHE A 894 -34.33 10.91 0.76
CA PHE A 894 -33.70 10.06 -0.25
C PHE A 894 -32.93 10.94 -1.24
N VAL A 895 -31.66 10.61 -1.49
CA VAL A 895 -30.82 11.32 -2.47
C VAL A 895 -30.41 10.34 -3.58
N GLY A 896 -30.97 10.55 -4.77
CA GLY A 896 -30.74 9.71 -5.95
C GLY A 896 -30.34 10.53 -7.17
N LYS A 897 -29.78 9.88 -8.20
CA LYS A 897 -29.44 10.56 -9.46
C LYS A 897 -30.68 11.08 -10.18
N SER A 898 -30.54 12.24 -10.80
CA SER A 898 -31.55 12.82 -11.67
C SER A 898 -31.40 12.20 -13.06
N LEU A 899 -32.38 11.38 -13.48
CA LEU A 899 -32.58 10.87 -14.85
C LEU A 899 -31.69 9.68 -15.28
N THR A 900 -32.26 8.83 -16.14
CA THR A 900 -31.54 7.80 -16.91
C THR A 900 -30.82 8.42 -18.11
N ASP A 901 -29.83 7.74 -18.70
CA ASP A 901 -29.07 8.16 -19.91
C ASP A 901 -29.93 8.33 -21.20
N GLY A 902 -31.27 8.39 -21.07
CA GLY A 902 -32.22 8.66 -22.15
C GLY A 902 -33.22 9.77 -21.85
N GLY A 903 -33.08 10.50 -20.73
CA GLY A 903 -33.98 11.61 -20.38
C GLY A 903 -35.35 11.21 -19.81
N GLU A 904 -35.60 9.91 -19.61
CA GLU A 904 -36.82 9.45 -18.92
C GLU A 904 -36.68 9.57 -17.39
N PRO A 905 -37.75 10.00 -16.69
CA PRO A 905 -37.77 10.04 -15.23
C PRO A 905 -37.57 8.63 -14.68
N SER A 906 -36.47 8.43 -13.94
CA SER A 906 -36.26 7.20 -13.18
C SER A 906 -37.24 7.19 -12.01
N ASN A 907 -38.16 6.22 -11.96
CA ASN A 907 -39.09 6.03 -10.83
C ASN A 907 -38.38 5.40 -9.61
N LEU A 908 -37.22 5.96 -9.26
CA LEU A 908 -36.28 5.41 -8.27
C LEU A 908 -36.62 5.84 -6.83
N GLN A 909 -37.52 6.81 -6.67
CA GLN A 909 -37.93 7.30 -5.36
C GLN A 909 -38.88 6.28 -4.69
N PRO A 910 -38.73 6.01 -3.38
CA PRO A 910 -39.72 5.23 -2.65
C PRO A 910 -41.09 5.90 -2.66
N TYR A 911 -42.17 5.13 -2.50
CA TYR A 911 -43.50 5.71 -2.30
C TYR A 911 -43.53 6.65 -1.09
N GLY A 912 -44.28 7.76 -1.20
CA GLY A 912 -44.36 8.79 -0.15
C GLY A 912 -43.23 9.82 -0.14
N PHE A 913 -42.24 9.71 -1.02
CA PHE A 913 -41.15 10.68 -1.14
C PHE A 913 -41.45 11.71 -2.23
N GLN A 914 -41.41 13.00 -1.88
CA GLN A 914 -41.68 14.13 -2.78
C GLN A 914 -40.40 14.91 -3.08
N PRO A 915 -40.18 15.39 -4.32
CA PRO A 915 -38.97 16.14 -4.65
C PRO A 915 -38.99 17.51 -3.96
N VAL A 916 -37.96 17.80 -3.16
CA VAL A 916 -37.82 19.07 -2.42
C VAL A 916 -36.65 19.92 -2.90
N GLY A 917 -35.77 19.36 -3.72
CA GLY A 917 -34.67 20.12 -4.30
C GLY A 917 -33.79 19.30 -5.24
N GLN A 918 -32.89 19.99 -5.93
CA GLN A 918 -31.88 19.39 -6.78
C GLN A 918 -30.52 20.00 -6.47
N LYS A 919 -29.48 19.16 -6.43
CA LYS A 919 -28.11 19.60 -6.20
C LYS A 919 -27.18 18.78 -7.08
N ARG A 920 -26.53 19.44 -8.05
CA ARG A 920 -25.77 18.78 -9.13
C ARG A 920 -26.70 17.87 -9.96
N ASN A 921 -26.28 16.64 -10.26
CA ASN A 921 -27.08 15.66 -11.02
C ASN A 921 -27.87 14.73 -10.08
N MET A 922 -28.29 15.23 -8.92
CA MET A 922 -29.02 14.45 -7.91
C MET A 922 -30.26 15.22 -7.46
N THR A 923 -31.36 14.48 -7.33
CA THR A 923 -32.62 14.95 -6.78
C THR A 923 -32.70 14.55 -5.32
N ILE A 924 -33.16 15.48 -4.48
CA ILE A 924 -33.42 15.27 -3.07
C ILE A 924 -34.93 15.11 -2.91
N TYR A 925 -35.34 14.01 -2.30
CA TYR A 925 -36.73 13.74 -1.99
C TYR A 925 -36.94 13.69 -0.47
N GLU A 926 -38.05 14.23 0.00
CA GLU A 926 -38.47 14.19 1.41
C GLU A 926 -39.66 13.25 1.58
N ASN A 927 -39.54 12.34 2.54
CA ASN A 927 -40.57 11.41 2.94
C ASN A 927 -41.66 12.14 3.72
N GLN A 928 -42.89 12.09 3.20
CA GLN A 928 -44.07 12.68 3.85
C GLN A 928 -44.59 11.85 5.03
N TYR A 929 -44.09 10.62 5.18
CA TYR A 929 -44.48 9.64 6.19
C TYR A 929 -43.26 9.17 7.01
N ALA A 930 -42.28 10.06 7.23
CA ALA A 930 -41.12 9.72 8.04
C ALA A 930 -41.50 9.58 9.51
N LEU A 931 -41.21 8.42 10.12
CA LEU A 931 -41.34 8.27 11.56
C LEU A 931 -40.12 8.89 12.27
N PRO A 932 -40.30 9.50 13.44
CA PRO A 932 -39.19 10.00 14.25
C PRO A 932 -38.34 8.84 14.80
N ALA A 933 -37.31 9.15 15.58
CA ALA A 933 -36.41 8.14 16.16
C ALA A 933 -37.10 7.19 17.15
N GLY A 934 -38.27 7.56 17.66
CA GLY A 934 -39.09 6.72 18.53
C GLY A 934 -40.57 6.86 18.19
N TYR A 935 -41.27 5.74 17.99
CA TYR A 935 -42.71 5.66 17.70
C TYR A 935 -43.33 4.54 18.53
N THR A 936 -44.65 4.50 18.68
CA THR A 936 -45.29 3.57 19.63
C THR A 936 -46.21 2.54 18.98
N TYR A 937 -46.33 1.39 19.64
CA TYR A 937 -47.26 0.32 19.30
C TYR A 937 -48.27 0.10 20.43
N THR A 938 -49.51 -0.21 20.05
CA THR A 938 -50.61 -0.63 20.93
C THR A 938 -50.84 -2.14 20.89
N SER A 939 -50.36 -2.82 19.85
CA SER A 939 -50.49 -4.25 19.66
C SER A 939 -49.14 -4.94 19.42
N TYR A 940 -49.09 -6.24 19.70
CA TYR A 940 -47.91 -7.07 19.52
C TYR A 940 -48.21 -8.37 18.78
N GLN A 941 -47.15 -8.94 18.20
CA GLN A 941 -47.12 -10.24 17.55
C GLN A 941 -45.84 -10.99 17.96
N THR A 942 -45.90 -12.31 17.94
CA THR A 942 -44.79 -13.16 18.39
C THR A 942 -43.82 -13.45 17.25
N ARG A 943 -42.53 -13.63 17.55
CA ARG A 943 -41.51 -13.98 16.55
C ARG A 943 -41.91 -15.25 15.78
N SER A 944 -42.45 -16.26 16.47
CA SER A 944 -42.94 -17.49 15.86
C SER A 944 -44.08 -17.30 14.85
N ASP A 945 -44.98 -16.34 15.07
CA ASP A 945 -46.05 -16.04 14.11
C ASP A 945 -45.54 -15.20 12.94
N TYR A 946 -44.68 -14.23 13.23
CA TYR A 946 -44.03 -13.39 12.22
C TYR A 946 -43.22 -14.21 11.20
N GLU A 947 -42.52 -15.24 11.65
CA GLU A 947 -41.70 -16.09 10.77
C GLU A 947 -42.53 -16.95 9.80
N LYS A 948 -43.83 -17.18 10.06
CA LYS A 948 -44.73 -17.89 9.14
C LYS A 948 -45.14 -17.06 7.92
N LEU A 949 -45.01 -15.73 8.02
CA LEU A 949 -45.38 -14.79 6.96
C LEU A 949 -44.28 -14.74 5.88
N SER A 950 -44.68 -14.49 4.64
CA SER A 950 -43.73 -14.20 3.55
C SER A 950 -42.97 -12.88 3.80
N PRO A 951 -41.80 -12.67 3.17
CA PRO A 951 -41.01 -11.44 3.35
C PRO A 951 -41.78 -10.13 3.09
N LEU A 952 -42.78 -10.14 2.21
CA LEU A 952 -43.61 -8.96 1.89
C LEU A 952 -44.80 -8.81 2.84
N GLU A 953 -45.36 -9.90 3.35
CA GLU A 953 -46.38 -9.86 4.41
C GLU A 953 -45.77 -9.40 5.73
N ARG A 954 -44.56 -9.84 6.06
CA ARG A 954 -43.76 -9.36 7.21
C ARG A 954 -43.61 -7.84 7.21
N GLN A 955 -43.45 -7.26 6.01
CA GLN A 955 -43.32 -5.82 5.82
C GLN A 955 -44.61 -5.05 6.15
N GLN A 956 -45.79 -5.65 5.92
CA GLN A 956 -47.08 -5.06 6.35
C GLN A 956 -47.28 -5.26 7.85
N ALA A 957 -47.04 -6.49 8.32
CA ALA A 957 -47.28 -6.87 9.70
C ALA A 957 -46.53 -6.01 10.72
N ILE A 958 -45.28 -5.65 10.43
CA ILE A 958 -44.43 -4.86 11.33
C ILE A 958 -44.87 -3.39 11.45
N LEU A 959 -45.70 -2.88 10.54
CA LEU A 959 -46.30 -1.56 10.65
C LEU A 959 -47.53 -1.55 11.58
N GLN A 960 -48.17 -2.70 11.76
CA GLN A 960 -49.42 -2.81 12.52
C GLN A 960 -49.17 -3.24 13.97
N GLY A 961 -48.24 -4.17 14.20
CA GLY A 961 -47.92 -4.68 15.54
C GLY A 961 -46.43 -4.91 15.74
N VAL A 962 -45.95 -4.65 16.95
CA VAL A 962 -44.55 -4.88 17.29
C VAL A 962 -44.23 -6.37 17.35
N VAL A 963 -43.17 -6.79 16.67
CA VAL A 963 -42.68 -8.17 16.77
C VAL A 963 -41.80 -8.29 18.00
N VAL A 964 -42.12 -9.23 18.89
CA VAL A 964 -41.34 -9.50 20.11
C VAL A 964 -40.88 -10.95 20.13
N GLU A 965 -39.74 -11.20 20.77
CA GLU A 965 -39.26 -12.56 21.01
C GLU A 965 -40.30 -13.35 21.82
N ASP A 966 -40.46 -14.65 21.51
CA ASP A 966 -41.50 -15.49 22.14
C ASP A 966 -41.36 -15.53 23.68
N ALA A 967 -40.13 -15.39 24.19
CA ALA A 967 -39.84 -15.34 25.62
C ALA A 967 -40.40 -14.09 26.32
N ASP A 968 -40.54 -12.98 25.60
CA ASP A 968 -41.04 -11.71 26.14
C ASP A 968 -42.55 -11.51 25.93
N ALA A 969 -43.19 -12.35 25.12
CA ALA A 969 -44.62 -12.27 24.82
C ALA A 969 -45.51 -12.25 26.09
N GLY A 970 -45.15 -13.05 27.11
CA GLY A 970 -45.91 -13.10 28.37
C GLY A 970 -45.88 -11.78 29.16
N ARG A 971 -44.81 -11.00 29.03
CA ARG A 971 -44.67 -9.68 29.66
C ARG A 971 -45.42 -8.62 28.85
N VAL A 972 -45.25 -8.63 27.54
CA VAL A 972 -45.87 -7.66 26.63
C VAL A 972 -47.39 -7.81 26.57
N SER A 973 -47.90 -9.04 26.65
CA SER A 973 -49.35 -9.33 26.66
C SER A 973 -50.14 -8.75 27.85
N GLN A 974 -49.44 -8.29 28.89
CA GLN A 974 -50.08 -7.61 30.03
C GLN A 974 -50.44 -6.16 29.73
N VAL A 975 -49.81 -5.58 28.71
CA VAL A 975 -49.89 -4.15 28.36
C VAL A 975 -50.48 -3.97 26.96
N LEU A 976 -50.03 -4.77 25.98
CA LEU A 976 -50.45 -4.68 24.59
C LEU A 976 -51.44 -5.79 24.22
N SER A 977 -52.33 -5.47 23.27
CA SER A 977 -53.22 -6.47 22.67
C SER A 977 -52.47 -7.32 21.65
N ARG A 978 -52.83 -8.61 21.55
CA ARG A 978 -52.34 -9.44 20.44
C ARG A 978 -53.18 -9.14 19.20
N GLU A 979 -52.53 -8.86 18.08
CA GLU A 979 -53.18 -8.56 16.81
C GLU A 979 -52.70 -9.50 15.71
N GLU A 980 -53.63 -9.97 14.87
CA GLU A 980 -53.30 -10.65 13.63
C GLU A 980 -53.20 -9.60 12.52
N PRO A 981 -52.08 -9.54 11.78
CA PRO A 981 -51.86 -8.48 10.81
C PRO A 981 -52.82 -8.62 9.62
N ARG A 982 -53.35 -7.47 9.17
CA ARG A 982 -54.06 -7.32 7.91
C ARG A 982 -53.06 -7.41 6.76
N LEU A 983 -53.15 -8.49 5.98
CA LEU A 983 -52.30 -8.76 4.83
C LEU A 983 -53.06 -8.46 3.53
N THR A 984 -52.50 -7.59 2.70
CA THR A 984 -53.10 -7.18 1.41
C THR A 984 -52.14 -7.33 0.23
N ALA A 985 -50.98 -7.96 0.46
CA ALA A 985 -50.08 -8.43 -0.59
C ALA A 985 -50.85 -9.36 -1.56
N GLN A 986 -50.71 -9.11 -2.86
CA GLN A 986 -51.37 -9.85 -3.92
C GLN A 986 -50.34 -10.51 -4.82
N ASP A 987 -50.32 -11.84 -4.89
CA ASP A 987 -49.53 -12.55 -5.89
C ASP A 987 -50.23 -12.48 -7.26
N ILE A 988 -49.52 -11.92 -8.24
CA ILE A 988 -50.04 -11.62 -9.57
C ILE A 988 -49.55 -12.68 -10.55
N PRO A 989 -50.47 -13.39 -11.24
CA PRO A 989 -50.09 -14.34 -12.26
C PRO A 989 -49.27 -13.69 -13.39
N TRP A 990 -48.20 -14.36 -13.79
CA TRP A 990 -47.30 -13.89 -14.84
C TRP A 990 -47.10 -14.93 -15.94
N THR A 991 -46.66 -14.48 -17.10
CA THR A 991 -46.32 -15.32 -18.25
C THR A 991 -45.01 -14.87 -18.87
N VAL A 992 -44.28 -15.78 -19.51
CA VAL A 992 -43.04 -15.45 -20.22
C VAL A 992 -43.38 -14.82 -21.57
N ARG A 993 -43.06 -13.54 -21.75
CA ARG A 993 -43.26 -12.82 -23.02
C ARG A 993 -42.16 -13.09 -24.03
N LYS A 994 -40.91 -13.11 -23.56
CA LYS A 994 -39.72 -13.22 -24.40
C LYS A 994 -38.56 -13.78 -23.59
N THR A 995 -37.74 -14.62 -24.22
CA THR A 995 -36.42 -14.98 -23.69
C THR A 995 -35.34 -14.61 -24.69
N GLU A 996 -34.16 -14.26 -24.19
CA GLU A 996 -32.96 -13.98 -24.98
C GLU A 996 -31.80 -14.73 -24.35
N ASN A 997 -31.28 -15.76 -25.03
CA ASN A 997 -30.17 -16.57 -24.53
C ASN A 997 -30.39 -17.22 -23.14
N ALA A 998 -31.65 -17.38 -22.76
CA ALA A 998 -32.08 -18.07 -21.55
C ALA A 998 -33.34 -18.88 -21.86
N GLU A 999 -33.54 -19.95 -21.12
CA GLU A 999 -34.74 -20.79 -21.15
C GLU A 999 -35.22 -20.98 -19.71
N ILE A 1000 -36.53 -20.95 -19.50
CA ILE A 1000 -37.16 -21.20 -18.20
C ILE A 1000 -38.13 -22.36 -18.37
N GLU A 1001 -37.91 -23.43 -17.62
CA GLU A 1001 -38.75 -24.63 -17.57
C GLU A 1001 -38.80 -25.10 -16.12
N ASP A 1002 -40.01 -25.44 -15.65
CA ASP A 1002 -40.29 -25.73 -14.24
C ASP A 1002 -39.73 -24.61 -13.32
N ASN A 1003 -38.96 -24.99 -12.28
CA ASN A 1003 -38.30 -24.05 -11.39
C ASN A 1003 -36.80 -23.90 -11.70
N THR A 1004 -36.45 -23.82 -12.98
CA THR A 1004 -35.06 -23.70 -13.41
C THR A 1004 -34.90 -22.74 -14.59
N VAL A 1005 -33.93 -21.83 -14.48
CA VAL A 1005 -33.51 -20.95 -15.58
C VAL A 1005 -32.15 -21.42 -16.12
N ARG A 1006 -32.10 -21.82 -17.39
CA ARG A 1006 -30.86 -22.15 -18.10
C ARG A 1006 -30.40 -20.98 -18.96
N VAL A 1007 -29.30 -20.35 -18.57
CA VAL A 1007 -28.69 -19.22 -19.27
C VAL A 1007 -27.56 -19.72 -20.16
N LYS A 1008 -27.73 -19.58 -21.47
CA LYS A 1008 -26.80 -20.12 -22.49
C LYS A 1008 -25.53 -19.29 -22.64
N GLN A 1009 -25.63 -17.98 -22.48
CA GLN A 1009 -24.49 -17.05 -22.53
C GLN A 1009 -24.69 -15.88 -21.58
N SER A 1010 -23.59 -15.22 -21.21
CA SER A 1010 -23.60 -14.03 -20.34
C SER A 1010 -24.61 -12.99 -20.79
N SER A 1011 -25.30 -12.36 -19.83
CA SER A 1011 -26.38 -11.40 -20.08
C SER A 1011 -27.64 -12.01 -20.74
N GLY A 1012 -27.87 -13.32 -20.60
CA GLY A 1012 -29.15 -13.92 -20.97
C GLY A 1012 -30.29 -13.41 -20.09
N SER A 1013 -31.50 -13.38 -20.62
CA SER A 1013 -32.63 -12.72 -19.97
C SER A 1013 -33.98 -13.34 -20.28
N ILE A 1014 -34.92 -13.13 -19.35
CA ILE A 1014 -36.33 -13.51 -19.43
C ILE A 1014 -37.15 -12.26 -19.18
N THR A 1015 -38.14 -12.02 -20.03
CA THR A 1015 -39.11 -10.93 -19.85
C THR A 1015 -40.45 -11.51 -19.45
N LEU A 1016 -40.90 -11.16 -18.25
CA LEU A 1016 -42.21 -11.52 -17.73
C LEU A 1016 -43.25 -10.47 -18.17
N ARG A 1017 -44.47 -10.92 -18.43
CA ARG A 1017 -45.66 -10.09 -18.62
C ARG A 1017 -46.69 -10.49 -17.57
N PHE A 1018 -47.28 -9.50 -16.93
CA PHE A 1018 -48.30 -9.64 -15.89
C PHE A 1018 -49.15 -8.36 -15.87
N ASP A 1019 -50.27 -8.40 -15.17
CA ASP A 1019 -51.14 -7.24 -15.00
C ASP A 1019 -51.12 -6.82 -13.53
N GLY A 1020 -50.12 -6.02 -13.15
CA GLY A 1020 -49.97 -5.54 -11.78
C GLY A 1020 -51.16 -4.68 -11.33
N ALA A 1021 -51.42 -4.70 -10.02
CA ALA A 1021 -52.46 -3.88 -9.40
C ALA A 1021 -52.14 -2.38 -9.52
N ALA A 1022 -53.20 -1.57 -9.63
CA ALA A 1022 -53.11 -0.11 -9.54
C ALA A 1022 -52.78 0.33 -8.11
N ASP A 1023 -52.23 1.54 -7.99
CA ASP A 1023 -51.89 2.18 -6.70
C ASP A 1023 -51.07 1.28 -5.74
N ALA A 1024 -50.16 0.48 -6.32
CA ALA A 1024 -49.38 -0.51 -5.60
C ALA A 1024 -47.88 -0.41 -5.91
N GLU A 1025 -47.05 -0.79 -4.95
CA GLU A 1025 -45.65 -1.16 -5.22
C GLU A 1025 -45.59 -2.58 -5.80
N THR A 1026 -44.77 -2.79 -6.82
CA THR A 1026 -44.60 -4.13 -7.43
C THR A 1026 -43.25 -4.72 -7.10
N TYR A 1027 -43.24 -5.98 -6.68
CA TYR A 1027 -42.06 -6.73 -6.29
C TYR A 1027 -41.91 -7.98 -7.15
N VAL A 1028 -40.66 -8.37 -7.43
CA VAL A 1028 -40.33 -9.68 -7.98
C VAL A 1028 -39.58 -10.45 -6.90
N TYR A 1029 -40.15 -11.56 -6.46
CA TYR A 1029 -39.61 -12.37 -5.38
C TYR A 1029 -39.17 -13.73 -5.90
N TRP A 1030 -37.96 -14.13 -5.53
CA TRP A 1030 -37.43 -15.46 -5.74
C TRP A 1030 -37.29 -16.18 -4.42
N ASP A 1031 -37.94 -17.32 -4.28
CA ASP A 1031 -37.71 -18.22 -3.17
C ASP A 1031 -36.51 -19.13 -3.49
N ASN A 1032 -35.55 -19.18 -2.57
CA ASN A 1032 -34.36 -20.04 -2.62
C ASN A 1032 -33.56 -20.01 -3.94
N LEU A 1033 -33.25 -18.82 -4.46
CA LEU A 1033 -32.49 -18.69 -5.71
C LEU A 1033 -31.02 -19.09 -5.56
N THR A 1034 -30.65 -20.19 -6.20
CA THR A 1034 -29.31 -20.76 -6.24
C THR A 1034 -28.80 -20.88 -7.69
N MET A 1035 -27.51 -21.20 -7.86
CA MET A 1035 -26.87 -21.30 -9.18
C MET A 1035 -25.84 -22.44 -9.20
N ASP A 1036 -25.81 -23.18 -10.31
CA ASP A 1036 -24.88 -24.27 -10.58
C ASP A 1036 -24.13 -24.13 -11.94
N GLY A 1037 -22.97 -24.80 -12.01
CA GLY A 1037 -22.33 -25.14 -13.27
C GLY A 1037 -21.46 -24.07 -13.94
N GLN A 1038 -20.72 -23.25 -13.18
CA GLN A 1038 -19.88 -22.15 -13.72
C GLN A 1038 -18.45 -22.10 -13.17
N GLU A 1039 -17.54 -21.51 -13.97
CA GLU A 1039 -16.16 -21.16 -13.55
C GLU A 1039 -16.15 -19.97 -12.57
N LYS A 1040 -17.07 -19.02 -12.72
CA LYS A 1040 -17.29 -17.94 -11.74
C LYS A 1040 -18.32 -18.37 -10.69
N LYS A 1041 -17.95 -18.23 -9.42
CA LYS A 1041 -18.76 -18.61 -8.25
C LYS A 1041 -19.73 -17.53 -7.76
N GLU A 1042 -19.95 -16.48 -8.55
CA GLU A 1042 -20.92 -15.42 -8.27
C GLU A 1042 -21.56 -14.95 -9.59
N ALA A 1043 -22.85 -14.64 -9.56
CA ALA A 1043 -23.58 -14.04 -10.67
C ALA A 1043 -24.47 -12.90 -10.18
N THR A 1044 -24.60 -11.84 -10.99
CA THR A 1044 -25.54 -10.75 -10.69
C THR A 1044 -26.84 -10.99 -11.46
N VAL A 1045 -27.96 -10.97 -10.75
CA VAL A 1045 -29.31 -10.99 -11.32
C VAL A 1045 -29.87 -9.58 -11.25
N ARG A 1046 -30.24 -9.03 -12.40
CA ARG A 1046 -30.83 -7.69 -12.55
C ARG A 1046 -32.29 -7.81 -12.91
N VAL A 1047 -33.16 -7.08 -12.22
CA VAL A 1047 -34.58 -7.00 -12.55
C VAL A 1047 -34.89 -5.55 -12.91
N SER A 1048 -35.41 -5.36 -14.13
CA SER A 1048 -35.71 -4.05 -14.70
C SER A 1048 -37.19 -3.97 -15.10
N GLY A 1049 -37.90 -2.96 -14.59
CA GLY A 1049 -39.31 -2.70 -14.88
C GLY A 1049 -39.70 -1.34 -14.30
N ASN A 1050 -40.75 -0.70 -14.82
CA ASN A 1050 -41.23 0.59 -14.31
C ASN A 1050 -40.14 1.69 -14.24
N SER A 1051 -39.22 1.72 -15.21
CA SER A 1051 -38.04 2.63 -15.24
C SER A 1051 -37.09 2.50 -14.03
N VAL A 1052 -37.19 1.40 -13.30
CA VAL A 1052 -36.30 1.00 -12.19
C VAL A 1052 -35.45 -0.19 -12.63
N THR A 1053 -34.21 -0.26 -12.15
CA THR A 1053 -33.38 -1.46 -12.28
C THR A 1053 -32.72 -1.77 -10.94
N LYS A 1054 -33.04 -2.93 -10.39
CA LYS A 1054 -32.45 -3.46 -9.17
C LYS A 1054 -31.50 -4.61 -9.48
N LYS A 1055 -30.55 -4.86 -8.59
CA LYS A 1055 -29.55 -5.93 -8.74
C LYS A 1055 -29.37 -6.67 -7.43
N GLY A 1056 -29.13 -7.97 -7.54
CA GLY A 1056 -28.78 -8.86 -6.43
C GLY A 1056 -27.68 -9.81 -6.89
N VAL A 1057 -26.92 -10.38 -5.95
CA VAL A 1057 -25.81 -11.28 -6.25
C VAL A 1057 -26.12 -12.66 -5.68
N VAL A 1058 -26.08 -13.67 -6.55
CA VAL A 1058 -26.24 -15.09 -6.20
C VAL A 1058 -24.86 -15.73 -6.14
N TYR A 1059 -24.62 -16.53 -5.12
CA TYR A 1059 -23.37 -17.23 -4.87
C TYR A 1059 -23.58 -18.73 -4.95
N GLN A 1060 -22.65 -19.44 -5.60
CA GLN A 1060 -22.56 -20.90 -5.46
C GLN A 1060 -22.24 -21.25 -4.01
N GLU A 1061 -22.72 -22.41 -3.52
CA GLU A 1061 -22.47 -22.88 -2.14
C GLU A 1061 -20.97 -22.94 -1.80
N ASP A 1062 -20.14 -23.31 -2.78
CA ASP A 1062 -18.70 -23.45 -2.60
C ASP A 1062 -17.91 -22.12 -2.79
N SER A 1063 -18.63 -21.00 -2.90
CA SER A 1063 -18.08 -19.65 -2.98
C SER A 1063 -17.57 -19.16 -1.63
N LEU A 1064 -16.46 -18.41 -1.63
CA LEU A 1064 -15.90 -17.82 -0.41
C LEU A 1064 -16.80 -16.75 0.23
N TYR A 1065 -17.81 -16.30 -0.52
CA TYR A 1065 -18.74 -15.24 -0.14
C TYR A 1065 -20.17 -15.74 0.00
N HIS A 1066 -20.39 -17.05 -0.10
CA HIS A 1066 -21.69 -17.65 0.18
C HIS A 1066 -22.06 -17.40 1.65
N PHE A 1067 -23.33 -17.12 1.88
CA PHE A 1067 -23.95 -16.93 3.19
C PHE A 1067 -25.38 -17.43 3.11
N ARG A 1068 -25.93 -17.85 4.25
CA ARG A 1068 -27.31 -18.34 4.32
C ARG A 1068 -28.27 -17.21 3.95
N ARG A 1069 -29.15 -17.50 3.02
CA ARG A 1069 -30.17 -16.59 2.50
C ARG A 1069 -31.29 -17.44 1.91
N ASP A 1070 -32.52 -17.17 2.35
CA ASP A 1070 -33.66 -18.01 2.01
C ASP A 1070 -34.39 -17.51 0.74
N GLY A 1071 -34.36 -16.21 0.42
CA GLY A 1071 -34.92 -15.70 -0.84
C GLY A 1071 -34.35 -14.36 -1.30
N MET A 1072 -34.84 -13.83 -2.42
CA MET A 1072 -34.41 -12.53 -2.94
C MET A 1072 -35.53 -11.74 -3.61
N THR A 1073 -35.76 -10.55 -3.08
CA THR A 1073 -36.87 -9.67 -3.46
C THR A 1073 -36.34 -8.38 -4.10
N TYR A 1074 -36.97 -7.98 -5.20
CA TYR A 1074 -36.61 -6.80 -6.00
C TYR A 1074 -37.79 -5.82 -6.09
N ASN A 1075 -37.64 -4.61 -5.55
CA ASN A 1075 -38.65 -3.55 -5.67
C ASN A 1075 -38.62 -2.84 -7.04
N LEU A 1076 -39.72 -2.90 -7.80
CA LEU A 1076 -39.90 -2.17 -9.07
C LEU A 1076 -40.56 -0.80 -8.89
N GLY A 1077 -40.83 -0.39 -7.65
CA GLY A 1077 -41.41 0.90 -7.30
C GLY A 1077 -42.94 0.93 -7.47
N TYR A 1078 -43.49 2.08 -7.09
CA TYR A 1078 -44.93 2.37 -7.16
C TYR A 1078 -45.43 2.60 -8.58
N SER A 1079 -46.65 2.18 -8.88
CA SER A 1079 -47.34 2.50 -10.14
C SER A 1079 -48.83 2.73 -9.93
N GLU A 1080 -49.32 3.92 -10.32
CA GLU A 1080 -50.75 4.25 -10.30
C GLU A 1080 -51.56 3.34 -11.23
N THR A 1081 -51.00 2.93 -12.37
CA THR A 1081 -51.69 2.13 -13.39
C THR A 1081 -51.31 0.65 -13.36
N GLY A 1082 -50.42 0.25 -12.46
CA GLY A 1082 -49.88 -1.10 -12.35
C GLY A 1082 -48.80 -1.44 -13.38
N VAL A 1083 -47.74 -2.11 -12.93
CA VAL A 1083 -46.62 -2.55 -13.77
C VAL A 1083 -47.07 -3.70 -14.69
N ARG A 1084 -46.66 -3.67 -15.96
CA ARG A 1084 -47.11 -4.63 -17.00
C ARG A 1084 -46.09 -5.68 -17.41
N SER A 1085 -44.82 -5.44 -17.11
CA SER A 1085 -43.73 -6.36 -17.46
C SER A 1085 -42.45 -6.00 -16.73
N CYS A 1086 -41.61 -7.01 -16.52
CA CYS A 1086 -40.23 -6.81 -16.08
C CYS A 1086 -39.26 -7.70 -16.90
N LYS A 1087 -38.04 -7.22 -17.09
CA LYS A 1087 -36.93 -7.97 -17.69
C LYS A 1087 -35.96 -8.41 -16.58
N ILE A 1088 -35.74 -9.72 -16.48
CA ILE A 1088 -34.79 -10.35 -15.58
C ILE A 1088 -33.56 -10.74 -16.39
N THR A 1089 -32.38 -10.24 -16.02
CA THR A 1089 -31.12 -10.46 -16.74
C THR A 1089 -30.07 -11.07 -15.83
N PHE A 1090 -29.44 -12.15 -16.29
CA PHE A 1090 -28.42 -12.90 -15.58
C PHE A 1090 -27.05 -12.58 -16.19
N THR A 1091 -26.11 -12.05 -15.41
CA THR A 1091 -24.82 -11.60 -15.97
C THR A 1091 -23.93 -12.75 -16.45
N GLU A 1092 -24.08 -13.94 -15.87
CA GLU A 1092 -23.28 -15.11 -16.20
C GLU A 1092 -24.17 -16.22 -16.78
N ALA A 1093 -23.60 -17.05 -17.65
CA ALA A 1093 -24.23 -18.29 -18.10
C ALA A 1093 -24.41 -19.23 -16.90
N GLY A 1094 -25.18 -20.31 -17.05
CA GLY A 1094 -25.34 -21.33 -16.01
C GLY A 1094 -26.78 -21.74 -15.79
N THR A 1095 -26.96 -22.61 -14.80
CA THR A 1095 -28.28 -23.10 -14.40
C THR A 1095 -28.62 -22.47 -13.07
N TYR A 1096 -29.77 -21.80 -12.99
CA TYR A 1096 -30.27 -21.17 -11.77
C TYR A 1096 -31.49 -21.94 -11.31
N HIS A 1097 -31.49 -22.34 -10.04
CA HIS A 1097 -32.56 -23.10 -9.42
C HIS A 1097 -33.27 -22.22 -8.39
N PHE A 1098 -34.56 -22.40 -8.24
CA PHE A 1098 -35.39 -21.67 -7.28
C PHE A 1098 -36.54 -22.57 -6.84
N ASP A 1099 -37.21 -22.24 -5.75
CA ASP A 1099 -38.39 -22.98 -5.29
C ASP A 1099 -39.68 -22.34 -5.82
N ASP A 1100 -39.73 -21.01 -5.88
CA ASP A 1100 -40.83 -20.26 -6.48
C ASP A 1100 -40.38 -18.89 -7.04
N LEU A 1101 -41.14 -18.37 -8.01
CA LEU A 1101 -40.97 -17.05 -8.60
C LEU A 1101 -42.32 -16.32 -8.60
N GLN A 1102 -42.42 -15.28 -7.77
CA GLN A 1102 -43.65 -14.53 -7.56
C GLN A 1102 -43.53 -13.09 -8.05
N VAL A 1103 -44.65 -12.54 -8.51
CA VAL A 1103 -44.79 -11.11 -8.79
C VAL A 1103 -45.83 -10.56 -7.84
N VAL A 1104 -45.39 -9.87 -6.80
CA VAL A 1104 -46.27 -9.46 -5.71
C VAL A 1104 -46.54 -7.96 -5.80
N CYS A 1105 -47.83 -7.60 -5.81
CA CYS A 1105 -48.29 -6.23 -5.71
C CYS A 1105 -48.71 -5.91 -4.27
N LEU A 1106 -48.20 -4.81 -3.73
CA LEU A 1106 -48.53 -4.31 -2.41
C LEU A 1106 -49.33 -3.00 -2.54
N PRO A 1107 -50.65 -3.00 -2.34
CA PRO A 1107 -51.46 -1.78 -2.33
C PRO A 1107 -50.94 -0.79 -1.27
N MET A 1108 -50.79 0.48 -1.64
CA MET A 1108 -50.18 1.48 -0.75
C MET A 1108 -51.16 2.22 0.16
N ALA A 1109 -52.47 1.96 0.03
CA ALA A 1109 -53.49 2.59 0.87
C ALA A 1109 -53.31 2.21 2.35
N ASP A 1110 -53.14 0.92 2.66
CA ASP A 1110 -52.95 0.43 4.03
C ASP A 1110 -51.64 0.95 4.63
N TYR A 1111 -50.57 1.07 3.81
CA TYR A 1111 -49.30 1.64 4.27
C TYR A 1111 -49.48 3.06 4.83
N VAL A 1112 -50.23 3.93 4.13
CA VAL A 1112 -50.46 5.31 4.57
C VAL A 1112 -51.24 5.34 5.88
N GLU A 1113 -52.26 4.50 6.02
CA GLU A 1113 -53.03 4.35 7.26
C GLU A 1113 -52.15 3.89 8.42
N ASP A 1114 -51.46 2.75 8.24
CA ASP A 1114 -50.67 2.10 9.28
C ASP A 1114 -49.49 2.98 9.75
N VAL A 1115 -48.76 3.60 8.82
CA VAL A 1115 -47.61 4.47 9.17
C VAL A 1115 -48.05 5.78 9.84
N THR A 1116 -49.22 6.31 9.47
CA THR A 1116 -49.77 7.51 10.12
C THR A 1116 -50.18 7.19 11.54
N ALA A 1117 -50.84 6.04 11.77
CA ALA A 1117 -51.22 5.57 13.09
C ALA A 1117 -50.01 5.36 14.02
N LEU A 1118 -48.91 4.77 13.52
CA LEU A 1118 -47.66 4.65 14.29
C LEU A 1118 -47.06 6.00 14.69
N GLY A 1119 -47.26 7.03 13.85
CA GLY A 1119 -46.75 8.37 14.07
C GLY A 1119 -47.57 9.24 15.04
N GLU A 1120 -48.77 8.82 15.44
CA GLU A 1120 -49.67 9.63 16.29
C GLU A 1120 -49.13 9.91 17.69
N ALA A 1121 -48.49 8.89 18.30
CA ALA A 1121 -47.85 9.00 19.60
C ALA A 1121 -46.37 8.62 19.46
N ALA A 1122 -45.54 9.64 19.31
CA ALA A 1122 -44.14 9.47 18.96
C ALA A 1122 -43.24 10.39 19.80
N LEU A 1123 -41.94 10.10 19.78
CA LEU A 1123 -40.94 10.83 20.52
C LEU A 1123 -40.71 12.21 19.88
N GLU A 1124 -40.91 13.27 20.65
CA GLU A 1124 -40.69 14.66 20.29
C GLU A 1124 -39.35 15.17 20.86
N ASP A 1125 -38.91 16.34 20.38
CA ASP A 1125 -37.68 17.02 20.81
C ASP A 1125 -36.44 16.11 20.83
N VAL A 1126 -36.35 15.23 19.82
CA VAL A 1126 -35.29 14.23 19.76
C VAL A 1126 -33.94 14.88 19.50
N THR A 1127 -33.03 14.76 20.47
CA THR A 1127 -31.65 15.22 20.34
C THR A 1127 -30.68 14.05 20.41
N GLU A 1128 -29.73 14.00 19.47
CA GLU A 1128 -28.61 13.08 19.51
C GLU A 1128 -27.34 13.85 19.93
N THR A 1129 -26.63 13.34 20.93
CA THR A 1129 -25.36 13.91 21.37
C THR A 1129 -24.38 12.83 21.77
N GLY A 1130 -23.33 12.66 20.96
CA GLY A 1130 -22.22 11.75 21.29
C GLY A 1130 -22.60 10.26 21.25
N GLY A 1131 -23.59 9.90 20.44
CA GLY A 1131 -24.15 8.57 20.30
C GLY A 1131 -25.27 8.25 21.29
N ALA A 1132 -25.65 9.18 22.15
CA ALA A 1132 -26.81 9.08 23.04
C ALA A 1132 -28.01 9.80 22.42
N LEU A 1133 -29.21 9.29 22.67
CA LEU A 1133 -30.47 9.84 22.15
C LEU A 1133 -31.39 10.20 23.33
N THR A 1134 -31.99 11.38 23.28
CA THR A 1134 -32.99 11.81 24.27
C THR A 1134 -34.20 12.38 23.57
N GLY A 1135 -35.38 12.23 24.16
CA GLY A 1135 -36.59 12.90 23.71
C GLY A 1135 -37.71 12.77 24.73
N SER A 1136 -38.81 13.47 24.49
CA SER A 1136 -40.01 13.44 25.34
C SER A 1136 -41.19 12.83 24.59
N ILE A 1137 -42.07 12.14 25.31
CA ILE A 1137 -43.28 11.57 24.74
C ILE A 1137 -44.42 11.73 25.72
N ARG A 1138 -45.62 11.96 25.21
CA ARG A 1138 -46.85 11.97 26.00
C ARG A 1138 -47.77 10.86 25.53
N LEU A 1139 -48.27 10.07 26.48
CA LEU A 1139 -49.12 8.91 26.22
C LEU A 1139 -50.43 9.01 26.98
N GLU A 1140 -51.54 8.71 26.30
CA GLU A 1140 -52.87 8.63 26.93
C GLU A 1140 -53.16 7.26 27.55
N GLU A 1141 -52.49 6.22 27.05
CA GLU A 1141 -52.60 4.83 27.49
C GLU A 1141 -51.21 4.17 27.47
N PRO A 1142 -51.00 3.07 28.20
CA PRO A 1142 -49.75 2.32 28.13
C PRO A 1142 -49.44 1.83 26.71
N ARG A 1143 -48.21 2.04 26.25
CA ARG A 1143 -47.76 1.66 24.90
C ARG A 1143 -46.33 1.14 24.93
N LEU A 1144 -45.93 0.42 23.88
CA LEU A 1144 -44.53 0.06 23.68
C LEU A 1144 -43.87 1.10 22.77
N LEU A 1145 -42.87 1.81 23.30
CA LEU A 1145 -42.01 2.70 22.53
C LEU A 1145 -40.95 1.88 21.78
N ALA A 1146 -41.00 1.93 20.46
CA ALA A 1146 -39.98 1.43 19.57
C ALA A 1146 -38.99 2.54 19.23
N LEU A 1147 -37.74 2.39 19.66
CA LEU A 1147 -36.63 3.25 19.26
C LEU A 1147 -35.95 2.65 18.03
N SER A 1148 -35.77 3.45 16.97
CA SER A 1148 -35.07 3.05 15.73
C SER A 1148 -33.54 2.94 15.93
N ILE A 1149 -33.13 2.32 17.03
CA ILE A 1149 -31.76 2.10 17.47
C ILE A 1149 -31.53 0.58 17.52
N PRO A 1150 -30.49 0.05 16.84
CA PRO A 1150 -30.15 -1.37 16.90
C PRO A 1150 -29.97 -1.87 18.34
N TYR A 1151 -30.70 -2.93 18.69
CA TYR A 1151 -30.72 -3.55 20.01
C TYR A 1151 -29.36 -4.14 20.37
N ARG A 1152 -28.98 -3.88 21.62
CA ARG A 1152 -27.84 -4.45 22.32
C ARG A 1152 -28.13 -4.40 23.81
N ASP A 1153 -27.78 -5.46 24.53
CA ASP A 1153 -27.83 -5.51 26.00
C ASP A 1153 -27.00 -4.39 26.67
N SER A 1154 -26.10 -3.77 25.91
CA SER A 1154 -25.23 -2.68 26.40
C SER A 1154 -25.84 -1.28 26.24
N TRP A 1155 -27.07 -1.17 25.73
CA TRP A 1155 -27.87 0.05 25.86
C TRP A 1155 -28.44 0.16 27.27
N THR A 1156 -28.32 1.33 27.86
CA THR A 1156 -29.06 1.71 29.07
C THR A 1156 -30.10 2.74 28.65
N VAL A 1157 -31.38 2.38 28.78
CA VAL A 1157 -32.49 3.30 28.57
C VAL A 1157 -33.03 3.70 29.93
N THR A 1158 -33.29 5.00 30.11
CA THR A 1158 -33.95 5.54 31.31
C THR A 1158 -35.25 6.22 30.91
N VAL A 1159 -36.28 6.02 31.71
CA VAL A 1159 -37.57 6.72 31.64
C VAL A 1159 -37.69 7.56 32.90
N ASP A 1160 -37.82 8.87 32.73
CA ASP A 1160 -37.88 9.86 33.82
C ASP A 1160 -36.68 9.82 34.79
N GLY A 1161 -35.52 9.44 34.24
CA GLY A 1161 -34.25 9.33 34.98
C GLY A 1161 -34.02 7.97 35.66
N GLU A 1162 -35.02 7.10 35.70
CA GLU A 1162 -34.91 5.75 36.26
C GLU A 1162 -34.62 4.71 35.16
N PRO A 1163 -33.74 3.71 35.39
CA PRO A 1163 -33.48 2.65 34.41
C PRO A 1163 -34.74 1.88 34.03
N ALA A 1164 -34.98 1.75 32.72
CA ALA A 1164 -36.07 0.97 32.16
C ALA A 1164 -35.53 -0.32 31.51
N GLU A 1165 -36.33 -1.38 31.57
CA GLU A 1165 -35.98 -2.65 30.93
C GLU A 1165 -36.20 -2.55 29.41
N THR A 1166 -35.24 -3.04 28.64
CA THR A 1166 -35.27 -2.98 27.18
C THR A 1166 -35.61 -4.35 26.57
N LEU A 1167 -36.35 -4.32 25.47
CA LEU A 1167 -36.75 -5.49 24.69
C LEU A 1167 -36.11 -5.45 23.30
N LYS A 1168 -35.72 -6.61 22.78
CA LYS A 1168 -35.41 -6.75 21.35
C LYS A 1168 -36.73 -6.85 20.60
N ILE A 1169 -37.00 -5.89 19.74
CA ILE A 1169 -38.24 -5.80 18.98
C ILE A 1169 -37.96 -5.72 17.48
N ASN A 1170 -38.94 -6.10 16.65
CA ASN A 1170 -38.88 -5.93 15.20
C ASN A 1170 -37.59 -6.53 14.59
N GLY A 1171 -37.07 -7.61 15.19
CA GLY A 1171 -35.83 -8.29 14.78
C GLY A 1171 -34.53 -7.55 15.12
N MET A 1172 -34.50 -6.21 15.14
CA MET A 1172 -33.27 -5.44 15.40
C MET A 1172 -33.40 -4.22 16.29
N TYR A 1173 -34.59 -3.68 16.58
CA TYR A 1173 -34.75 -2.39 17.27
C TYR A 1173 -34.93 -2.54 18.78
N THR A 1174 -34.79 -1.43 19.50
CA THR A 1174 -34.88 -1.39 20.96
C THR A 1174 -36.27 -0.94 21.39
N GLY A 1175 -36.96 -1.77 22.17
CA GLY A 1175 -38.29 -1.48 22.71
C GLY A 1175 -38.27 -1.18 24.21
N VAL A 1176 -39.17 -0.30 24.67
CA VAL A 1176 -39.41 -0.03 26.09
C VAL A 1176 -40.92 0.12 26.32
N LEU A 1177 -41.44 -0.56 27.33
CA LEU A 1177 -42.83 -0.37 27.76
C LEU A 1177 -42.95 0.93 28.56
N LEU A 1178 -43.90 1.77 28.17
CA LEU A 1178 -44.21 3.03 28.83
C LEU A 1178 -45.63 3.01 29.36
N GLU A 1179 -45.83 3.58 30.54
CA GLU A 1179 -47.15 3.81 31.12
C GLU A 1179 -47.82 5.03 30.49
N ALA A 1180 -49.08 5.29 30.83
CA ALA A 1180 -49.74 6.54 30.45
C ALA A 1180 -49.13 7.72 31.24
N GLY A 1181 -48.85 8.83 30.56
CA GLY A 1181 -48.26 10.02 31.17
C GLY A 1181 -47.29 10.77 30.26
N ASP A 1182 -46.65 11.80 30.82
CA ASP A 1182 -45.54 12.51 30.20
C ASP A 1182 -44.22 11.86 30.62
N HIS A 1183 -43.41 11.45 29.66
CA HIS A 1183 -42.16 10.74 29.90
C HIS A 1183 -40.99 11.39 29.17
N VAL A 1184 -39.84 11.42 29.84
CA VAL A 1184 -38.54 11.74 29.23
C VAL A 1184 -37.73 10.47 29.07
N VAL A 1185 -37.43 10.11 27.82
CA VAL A 1185 -36.68 8.90 27.49
C VAL A 1185 -35.27 9.28 27.09
N ALA A 1186 -34.28 8.62 27.68
CA ALA A 1186 -32.88 8.76 27.31
C ALA A 1186 -32.22 7.39 27.11
N ALA A 1187 -31.52 7.22 25.98
CA ALA A 1187 -30.80 6.00 25.63
C ALA A 1187 -29.31 6.32 25.50
N ALA A 1188 -28.47 5.59 26.24
CA ALA A 1188 -27.02 5.71 26.18
C ALA A 1188 -26.36 4.34 25.98
N TYR A 1189 -25.38 4.29 25.08
CA TYR A 1189 -24.64 3.07 24.79
C TYR A 1189 -23.31 3.01 25.53
N GLN A 1190 -23.00 1.84 26.07
CA GLN A 1190 -21.67 1.55 26.60
C GLN A 1190 -21.07 0.35 25.86
N ILE A 1191 -19.83 0.48 25.39
CA ILE A 1191 -19.14 -0.63 24.73
C ILE A 1191 -18.98 -1.80 25.72
N PRO A 1192 -19.46 -3.01 25.35
CA PRO A 1192 -19.35 -4.19 26.19
C PRO A 1192 -17.88 -4.55 26.44
N GLY A 1193 -17.56 -4.93 27.68
CA GLY A 1193 -16.21 -5.31 28.07
C GLY A 1193 -15.19 -4.16 28.19
N LEU A 1194 -15.51 -2.92 27.78
CA LEU A 1194 -14.54 -1.82 27.81
C LEU A 1194 -14.09 -1.47 29.25
N LYS A 1195 -15.02 -1.40 30.20
CA LYS A 1195 -14.71 -1.17 31.62
C LYS A 1195 -13.82 -2.29 32.19
N ALA A 1196 -14.23 -3.54 32.01
CA ALA A 1196 -13.48 -4.71 32.49
C ALA A 1196 -12.09 -4.80 31.85
N GLY A 1197 -12.00 -4.64 30.53
CA GLY A 1197 -10.76 -4.61 29.79
C GLY A 1197 -9.85 -3.46 30.23
N GLY A 1198 -10.42 -2.27 30.46
CA GLY A 1198 -9.73 -1.10 30.99
C GLY A 1198 -9.12 -1.34 32.37
N MET A 1199 -9.85 -2.01 33.27
CA MET A 1199 -9.32 -2.40 34.58
C MET A 1199 -8.13 -3.36 34.46
N VAL A 1200 -8.24 -4.39 33.61
CA VAL A 1200 -7.14 -5.36 33.38
C VAL A 1200 -5.92 -4.66 32.77
N SER A 1201 -6.12 -3.83 31.75
CA SER A 1201 -5.07 -3.01 31.14
C SER A 1201 -4.41 -2.08 32.15
N GLY A 1202 -5.20 -1.44 33.04
CA GLY A 1202 -4.71 -0.55 34.09
C GLY A 1202 -3.81 -1.27 35.10
N VAL A 1203 -4.26 -2.43 35.59
CA VAL A 1203 -3.45 -3.28 36.49
C VAL A 1203 -2.16 -3.73 35.81
N ALA A 1204 -2.25 -4.21 34.56
CA ALA A 1204 -1.08 -4.62 33.78
C ALA A 1204 -0.09 -3.46 33.56
N LEU A 1205 -0.59 -2.24 33.35
CA LEU A 1205 0.23 -1.03 33.19
C LEU A 1205 0.97 -0.67 34.49
N VAL A 1206 0.29 -0.72 35.64
CA VAL A 1206 0.89 -0.51 36.97
C VAL A 1206 1.98 -1.56 37.23
N CYS A 1207 1.71 -2.84 36.98
CA CYS A 1207 2.71 -3.91 37.09
C CYS A 1207 3.92 -3.64 36.18
N THR A 1208 3.70 -3.14 34.97
CA THR A 1208 4.77 -2.75 34.04
C THR A 1208 5.63 -1.62 34.58
N GLY A 1209 5.00 -0.56 35.10
CA GLY A 1209 5.69 0.54 35.77
C GLY A 1209 6.54 0.04 36.95
N GLY A 1210 5.99 -0.86 37.77
CA GLY A 1210 6.69 -1.48 38.89
C GLY A 1210 7.94 -2.28 38.47
N VAL A 1211 7.84 -3.10 37.42
CA VAL A 1211 8.99 -3.86 36.89
C VAL A 1211 10.08 -2.94 36.34
N LEU A 1212 9.70 -1.88 35.61
CA LEU A 1212 10.65 -0.90 35.08
C LEU A 1212 11.34 -0.11 36.21
N ALA A 1213 10.59 0.33 37.23
CA ALA A 1213 11.13 1.02 38.39
C ALA A 1213 12.09 0.13 39.20
N ALA A 1214 11.72 -1.12 39.48
CA ALA A 1214 12.59 -2.08 40.16
C ALA A 1214 13.89 -2.34 39.38
N GLY A 1215 13.80 -2.43 38.05
CA GLY A 1215 14.96 -2.53 37.16
C GLY A 1215 15.89 -1.31 37.23
N ALA A 1216 15.33 -0.11 37.27
CA ALA A 1216 16.08 1.13 37.40
C ALA A 1216 16.79 1.24 38.77
N VAL A 1217 16.10 0.88 39.86
CA VAL A 1217 16.67 0.85 41.23
C VAL A 1217 17.81 -0.16 41.33
N ARG A 1218 17.66 -1.38 40.76
CA ARG A 1218 18.73 -2.38 40.73
C ARG A 1218 19.96 -1.87 39.98
N ARG A 1219 19.78 -1.21 38.82
CA ARG A 1219 20.88 -0.60 38.05
C ARG A 1219 21.61 0.49 38.83
N ARG A 1220 20.88 1.38 39.53
CA ARG A 1220 21.47 2.42 40.39
C ARG A 1220 22.26 1.82 41.56
N ARG A 1221 21.72 0.79 42.23
CA ARG A 1221 22.42 0.08 43.33
C ARG A 1221 23.66 -0.68 42.86
N SER A 1222 23.66 -1.22 41.63
CA SER A 1222 24.85 -1.89 41.06
C SER A 1222 25.91 -0.93 40.51
N GLY A 1223 25.55 0.32 40.19
CA GLY A 1223 26.48 1.34 39.68
C GLY A 1223 27.33 2.03 40.76
N GLY A 1224 27.06 1.78 42.04
CA GLY A 1224 27.71 2.44 43.19
C GLY A 1224 28.84 1.65 43.87
N LYS A 1225 29.32 0.52 43.32
CA LYS A 1225 30.48 -0.21 43.87
C LYS A 1225 31.62 -0.28 42.84
N PRO A 1226 32.75 0.45 43.02
CA PRO A 1226 33.97 0.16 42.29
C PRO A 1226 34.58 -1.11 42.91
N GLY A 1227 34.45 -2.26 42.26
CA GLY A 1227 34.87 -3.52 42.87
C GLY A 1227 35.06 -4.68 41.90
N LYS A 1228 36.31 -4.79 41.42
CA LYS A 1228 37.05 -6.01 40.98
C LYS A 1228 36.38 -6.95 39.98
N GLY A 1229 36.99 -7.04 38.80
CA GLY A 1229 36.65 -7.99 37.75
C GLY A 1229 36.60 -9.44 38.23
N LYS A 1230 35.47 -10.09 38.02
CA LYS A 1230 35.40 -11.53 37.82
C LYS A 1230 35.16 -11.79 36.34
N LYS A 1231 36.21 -12.26 35.67
CA LYS A 1231 36.08 -13.04 34.42
C LYS A 1231 35.14 -14.21 34.72
N GLN A 1232 33.90 -14.14 34.24
CA GLN A 1232 33.04 -15.30 34.19
C GLN A 1232 33.28 -15.94 32.83
N GLY A 1233 34.06 -17.02 32.86
CA GLY A 1233 34.44 -17.80 31.70
C GLY A 1233 33.21 -18.36 30.98
N SER A 1234 33.35 -18.39 29.66
CA SER A 1234 32.64 -19.28 28.76
C SER A 1234 32.41 -20.66 29.38
N ARG A 1235 31.15 -21.01 29.60
CA ARG A 1235 30.73 -22.42 29.55
C ARG A 1235 30.01 -22.63 28.24
N GLU A 1236 30.77 -23.16 27.29
CA GLU A 1236 30.25 -23.96 26.17
C GLU A 1236 29.41 -25.10 26.72
N LYS A 1237 28.19 -25.25 26.20
CA LYS A 1237 27.66 -26.47 25.59
C LYS A 1237 26.32 -26.17 24.92
#